data_AF-A0A4S4MNB4-F1
#
_entry.id   AF-A0A4S4MNB4-F1
#
_cell.length_a   1.000
_cell.length_b   1.000
_cell.length_c   1.000
_cell.angle_alpha   90.00
_cell.angle_beta   90.00
_cell.angle_gamma   90.00
#
_symmetry.space_group_name_H-M   'P 1'
#
loop_
_entity.id
_entity.type
_entity.pdbx_description
1 polymer ?
#
loop_
_entity_poly.entity_id
_entity_poly.type
_entity_poly.pdbx_seq_one_letter_code
_entity_poly.pdbx_strand_id
1 'polypeptide(L)'
;MVLNRPTNASLPNDYHQPKPSLWIIELHNGDENRLTQSFITGCILPALDAVERDWRKDIQPGPAKENAKKEGGKGALIIVGNRSQNKFFSNGLDFNNIMSQPDNGANFFPGNFPLPVIAALNGHVFAGGLILALCCDYRVMVDGKTRNAWLCMNEIHFGAALPPSFTYLVRAKCPGVLPRKIFLEGHRFTPSEALDAGLVDHLVSGGTDVVLAKSQELADSLEHLAQLGSYGLAKRELYRDVIEGSTRDIFLSNTVVEHEAARIPGRSYEMQLALSFVLLLASVLVSLSPAVDAAPSKRAPGLVTLPLKRIHQSVPNGSVHPQVFLQQNINRSLKRFARMTGRDVPSDAELKRNIHKRLLAIDEAEFAKRAYGKRSHSKRFNRHGIPTLRPTADTGGKSNGLKANKNGQGQAPAAAGAALNTSTADESGPGFSEVDLNAQNSGGLTAANTPTTGNSLGLDIEANDVGYIATVQIGTPPRDFKLLMDSGSADFWVGAEGCQSQGGGGCGNHVFLGEQSSSSFVDSGNPFSVTYGSGSVSGDIITDDVSIAGLALPTHTFGVATTESVDFSADTVPFDGLMGLAQSSLSEQKTLTPVESLAQAGLIQDAITSFKISRLSDDKNDGEVTFGGLDSSKFDASTLVTFNNVNQEGFWEGAVSFSVDGTDLGLSGRTAILDTGTTLIVAPPADAATVHAAIPGAKSDGQGGFTIPCTTSVSFALTFGAQTFDVNPQDLLFTPVDPTDLTGDCVSGISSGTVGSAQEWLLGDVFLKNAYFSTDVTQNQISLAKLV
;
A
#
# COMPACT_ATOMS: atom_id res chain seq x y z
N MET A 1 2.45 -8.43 -36.07
CA MET A 1 1.33 -7.48 -35.90
C MET A 1 1.93 -6.25 -35.22
N VAL A 2 1.50 -5.03 -35.59
CA VAL A 2 2.36 -3.85 -35.46
C VAL A 2 2.27 -3.20 -34.06
N LEU A 3 3.38 -3.20 -33.32
CA LEU A 3 3.53 -2.52 -32.04
C LEU A 3 3.83 -1.01 -32.20
N ASN A 4 2.91 -0.27 -32.84
CA ASN A 4 3.02 1.18 -32.96
C ASN A 4 1.62 1.83 -32.81
N ARG A 5 1.40 2.53 -31.70
CA ARG A 5 0.10 3.11 -31.31
C ARG A 5 0.26 4.43 -30.53
N PRO A 6 -0.58 5.44 -30.80
CA PRO A 6 -0.90 6.50 -29.83
C PRO A 6 -1.74 5.95 -28.65
N THR A 7 -1.79 6.71 -27.56
CA THR A 7 -2.20 6.26 -26.21
C THR A 7 -3.67 5.90 -26.00
N ASN A 8 -4.58 6.11 -26.96
CA ASN A 8 -6.04 6.01 -26.77
C ASN A 8 -6.73 5.00 -27.71
N ALA A 9 -6.31 3.73 -27.71
CA ALA A 9 -6.99 2.66 -28.47
C ALA A 9 -7.02 1.34 -27.70
N SER A 10 -8.20 0.70 -27.63
CA SER A 10 -8.44 -0.55 -26.90
C SER A 10 -7.62 -1.73 -27.42
N LEU A 11 -7.31 -2.68 -26.52
CA LEU A 11 -6.35 -3.77 -26.72
C LEU A 11 -6.96 -4.99 -27.44
N PRO A 12 -6.63 -5.27 -28.72
CA PRO A 12 -6.54 -6.64 -29.22
C PRO A 12 -5.29 -7.31 -28.63
N ASN A 13 -5.13 -8.62 -28.86
CA ASN A 13 -3.93 -9.35 -28.41
C ASN A 13 -2.68 -8.89 -29.19
N ASP A 14 -1.73 -8.22 -28.52
CA ASP A 14 -0.48 -7.71 -29.10
C ASP A 14 0.61 -8.79 -29.31
N TYR A 15 0.18 -10.02 -29.62
CA TYR A 15 1.04 -11.19 -29.85
C TYR A 15 0.54 -12.05 -31.01
N HIS A 16 1.43 -12.88 -31.59
CA HIS A 16 1.07 -13.90 -32.57
C HIS A 16 1.20 -15.30 -31.97
N GLN A 17 0.11 -16.06 -31.92
CA GLN A 17 0.04 -17.40 -31.31
C GLN A 17 -0.02 -18.48 -32.42
N PRO A 18 1.11 -19.03 -32.90
CA PRO A 18 1.12 -20.04 -33.98
C PRO A 18 0.49 -21.39 -33.58
N LYS A 19 0.49 -21.71 -32.28
CA LYS A 19 -0.16 -22.89 -31.68
C LYS A 19 -0.55 -22.56 -30.23
N PRO A 20 -1.48 -23.30 -29.58
CA PRO A 20 -1.99 -22.92 -28.26
C PRO A 20 -0.92 -22.70 -27.18
N SER A 21 0.12 -23.53 -27.16
CA SER A 21 1.23 -23.49 -26.18
C SER A 21 2.38 -22.54 -26.54
N LEU A 22 2.25 -21.72 -27.58
CA LEU A 22 3.36 -20.87 -28.05
C LEU A 22 2.87 -19.49 -28.47
N TRP A 23 3.51 -18.47 -27.90
CA TRP A 23 3.29 -17.06 -28.24
C TRP A 23 4.56 -16.46 -28.84
N ILE A 24 4.40 -15.52 -29.77
CA ILE A 24 5.50 -14.78 -30.40
C ILE A 24 5.20 -13.28 -30.35
N ILE A 25 6.06 -12.52 -29.67
CA ILE A 25 6.09 -11.06 -29.70
C ILE A 25 7.13 -10.61 -30.74
N GLU A 26 6.79 -9.61 -31.54
CA GLU A 26 7.66 -9.05 -32.58
C GLU A 26 7.83 -7.55 -32.36
N LEU A 27 9.08 -7.13 -32.14
CA LEU A 27 9.41 -5.73 -31.86
C LEU A 27 9.31 -4.90 -33.14
N HIS A 28 8.62 -3.75 -33.06
CA HIS A 28 8.43 -2.82 -34.17
C HIS A 28 8.53 -1.36 -33.70
N ASN A 29 9.73 -0.87 -33.35
CA ASN A 29 9.94 0.55 -33.02
C ASN A 29 10.97 1.20 -33.96
N GLY A 30 10.46 1.84 -35.01
CA GLY A 30 11.28 2.41 -36.09
C GLY A 30 12.10 1.38 -36.86
N ASP A 31 13.24 1.81 -37.41
CA ASP A 31 14.14 0.97 -38.22
C ASP A 31 15.20 0.19 -37.42
N GLU A 32 15.22 0.36 -36.10
CA GLU A 32 16.26 -0.18 -35.22
C GLU A 32 15.72 -0.87 -33.96
N ASN A 33 14.40 -0.90 -33.75
CA ASN A 33 13.74 -1.42 -32.54
C ASN A 33 14.33 -0.85 -31.26
N ARG A 34 14.39 0.49 -31.18
CA ARG A 34 14.84 1.21 -29.97
C ARG A 34 13.86 1.01 -28.83
N LEU A 35 14.39 1.00 -27.62
CA LEU A 35 13.63 0.89 -26.38
C LEU A 35 13.43 2.31 -25.83
N THR A 36 12.34 2.96 -26.26
CA THR A 36 11.80 4.19 -25.66
C THR A 36 10.91 3.83 -24.48
N GLN A 37 10.72 4.74 -23.52
CA GLN A 37 9.88 4.46 -22.34
C GLN A 37 8.44 4.10 -22.76
N SER A 38 7.90 4.83 -23.75
CA SER A 38 6.58 4.57 -24.35
C SER A 38 6.45 3.20 -25.03
N PHE A 39 7.54 2.64 -25.58
CA PHE A 39 7.52 1.32 -26.21
C PHE A 39 7.67 0.20 -25.18
N ILE A 40 8.40 0.45 -24.09
CA ILE A 40 8.47 -0.45 -22.93
C ILE A 40 7.09 -0.56 -22.27
N THR A 41 6.54 0.57 -21.79
CA THR A 41 5.32 0.58 -20.97
C THR A 41 4.04 0.44 -21.80
N GLY A 42 4.01 0.98 -23.03
CA GLY A 42 2.85 0.96 -23.91
C GLY A 42 2.78 -0.21 -24.90
N CYS A 43 3.83 -1.03 -25.04
CA CYS A 43 3.83 -2.17 -25.97
C CYS A 43 4.45 -3.45 -25.37
N ILE A 44 5.68 -3.42 -24.84
CA ILE A 44 6.36 -4.65 -24.39
C ILE A 44 5.67 -5.24 -23.14
N LEU A 45 5.46 -4.44 -22.09
CA LEU A 45 4.83 -4.93 -20.85
C LEU A 45 3.36 -5.37 -21.07
N PRO A 46 2.49 -4.62 -21.77
CA PRO A 46 1.12 -5.06 -22.07
C PRO A 46 1.05 -6.35 -22.91
N ALA A 47 2.00 -6.57 -23.83
CA ALA A 47 2.06 -7.80 -24.62
C ALA A 47 2.48 -9.01 -23.76
N LEU A 48 3.41 -8.83 -22.82
CA LEU A 48 3.75 -9.87 -21.83
C LEU A 48 2.54 -10.19 -20.94
N ASP A 49 1.87 -9.18 -20.39
CA ASP A 49 0.65 -9.35 -19.58
C ASP A 49 -0.47 -10.03 -20.37
N ALA A 50 -0.59 -9.74 -21.66
CA ALA A 50 -1.57 -10.40 -22.54
C ALA A 50 -1.24 -11.90 -22.70
N VAL A 51 0.01 -12.27 -22.94
CA VAL A 51 0.46 -13.67 -23.04
C VAL A 51 0.28 -14.42 -21.70
N GLU A 52 0.66 -13.81 -20.57
CA GLU A 52 0.50 -14.45 -19.26
C GLU A 52 -0.99 -14.63 -18.89
N ARG A 53 -1.83 -13.63 -19.14
CA ARG A 53 -3.29 -13.76 -18.96
C ARG A 53 -3.90 -14.81 -19.87
N ASP A 54 -3.35 -15.04 -21.06
CA ASP A 54 -3.84 -16.07 -21.97
C ASP A 54 -3.50 -17.48 -21.47
N TRP A 55 -2.22 -17.75 -21.21
CA TRP A 55 -1.74 -19.02 -20.67
C TRP A 55 -2.42 -19.39 -19.32
N ARG A 56 -2.64 -18.41 -18.44
CA ARG A 56 -3.33 -18.64 -17.15
C ARG A 56 -4.77 -19.17 -17.28
N LYS A 57 -5.46 -18.93 -18.41
CA LYS A 57 -6.82 -19.47 -18.66
C LYS A 57 -6.81 -21.01 -18.73
N ASP A 58 -5.77 -21.58 -19.33
CA ASP A 58 -5.63 -23.02 -19.55
C ASP A 58 -5.10 -23.80 -18.33
N ILE A 59 -4.80 -23.12 -17.22
CA ILE A 59 -4.33 -23.71 -15.96
C ILE A 59 -5.40 -23.72 -14.85
N GLN A 60 -6.44 -22.88 -14.92
CA GLN A 60 -7.42 -22.84 -13.83
C GLN A 60 -8.33 -24.10 -13.79
N PRO A 61 -8.46 -24.78 -12.64
CA PRO A 61 -9.35 -25.92 -12.49
C PRO A 61 -10.81 -25.44 -12.38
N GLY A 62 -11.50 -25.36 -13.52
CA GLY A 62 -12.94 -25.14 -13.56
C GLY A 62 -13.73 -26.29 -12.92
N PRO A 63 -14.96 -26.05 -12.44
CA PRO A 63 -15.76 -27.08 -11.77
C PRO A 63 -16.11 -28.22 -12.73
N ALA A 64 -15.79 -29.45 -12.31
CA ALA A 64 -16.28 -30.72 -12.87
C ALA A 64 -16.26 -30.84 -14.41
N LYS A 65 -15.08 -30.75 -15.03
CA LYS A 65 -14.86 -31.32 -16.37
C LYS A 65 -14.10 -32.64 -16.25
N GLU A 66 -14.85 -33.75 -16.34
CA GLU A 66 -14.38 -35.15 -16.21
C GLU A 66 -13.42 -35.61 -17.33
N ASN A 67 -13.08 -34.71 -18.25
CA ASN A 67 -12.04 -34.88 -19.27
C ASN A 67 -11.19 -33.60 -19.36
N ALA A 68 -10.32 -33.38 -18.38
CA ALA A 68 -9.25 -32.39 -18.51
C ALA A 68 -8.31 -32.82 -19.67
N LYS A 69 -8.07 -31.92 -20.62
CA LYS A 69 -7.15 -32.20 -21.75
C LYS A 69 -5.75 -32.52 -21.19
N LYS A 70 -5.12 -33.60 -21.68
CA LYS A 70 -3.76 -34.04 -21.28
C LYS A 70 -2.62 -33.06 -21.65
N GLU A 71 -2.96 -31.87 -22.14
CA GLU A 71 -2.03 -30.87 -22.70
C GLU A 71 -2.16 -29.49 -22.03
N GLY A 72 -3.12 -29.31 -21.11
CA GLY A 72 -3.34 -28.04 -20.41
C GLY A 72 -2.10 -27.58 -19.63
N GLY A 73 -1.85 -26.28 -19.62
CA GLY A 73 -0.74 -25.62 -18.92
C GLY A 73 0.61 -25.58 -19.64
N LYS A 74 0.79 -26.26 -20.78
CA LYS A 74 1.98 -26.10 -21.62
C LYS A 74 2.12 -24.65 -22.11
N GLY A 75 3.35 -24.12 -22.14
CA GLY A 75 3.58 -22.76 -22.62
C GLY A 75 5.04 -22.37 -22.83
N ALA A 76 5.32 -21.58 -23.87
CA ALA A 76 6.59 -20.92 -24.14
C ALA A 76 6.39 -19.60 -24.92
N LEU A 77 7.31 -18.64 -24.78
CA LEU A 77 7.27 -17.34 -25.45
C LEU A 77 8.55 -17.11 -26.28
N ILE A 78 8.40 -16.61 -27.51
CA ILE A 78 9.50 -16.10 -28.33
C ILE A 78 9.38 -14.58 -28.47
N ILE A 79 10.50 -13.87 -28.32
CA ILE A 79 10.62 -12.43 -28.64
C ILE A 79 11.58 -12.30 -29.82
N VAL A 80 11.16 -11.64 -30.91
CA VAL A 80 11.97 -11.45 -32.13
C VAL A 80 12.01 -9.97 -32.52
N GLY A 81 13.11 -9.51 -33.12
CA GLY A 81 13.15 -8.21 -33.79
C GLY A 81 12.32 -8.21 -35.08
N ASN A 82 11.92 -7.02 -35.56
CA ASN A 82 11.13 -6.84 -36.78
C ASN A 82 11.61 -7.75 -37.93
N ARG A 83 10.74 -8.66 -38.38
CA ARG A 83 11.10 -9.69 -39.36
C ARG A 83 11.42 -9.12 -40.74
N SER A 84 10.79 -8.01 -41.14
CA SER A 84 11.00 -7.42 -42.46
C SER A 84 12.40 -6.79 -42.61
N GLN A 85 12.90 -6.16 -41.54
CA GLN A 85 14.17 -5.42 -41.55
C GLN A 85 15.41 -6.32 -41.56
N ASN A 86 15.33 -7.56 -41.02
CA ASN A 86 16.42 -8.56 -41.06
C ASN A 86 17.79 -8.08 -40.47
N LYS A 87 17.82 -6.98 -39.73
CA LYS A 87 19.04 -6.22 -39.38
C LYS A 87 19.25 -5.98 -37.88
N PHE A 88 18.19 -5.77 -37.12
CA PHE A 88 18.26 -5.50 -35.68
C PHE A 88 17.28 -6.39 -34.90
N PHE A 89 17.77 -7.01 -33.83
CA PHE A 89 16.90 -7.44 -32.73
C PHE A 89 16.44 -6.19 -31.96
N SER A 90 17.41 -5.42 -31.44
CA SER A 90 17.22 -4.09 -30.89
C SER A 90 18.55 -3.32 -30.86
N ASN A 91 18.51 -2.02 -31.18
CA ASN A 91 19.62 -1.09 -31.01
C ASN A 91 19.61 -0.37 -29.64
N GLY A 92 18.92 -0.96 -28.65
CA GLY A 92 18.94 -0.56 -27.24
C GLY A 92 18.12 0.68 -26.89
N LEU A 93 18.40 1.23 -25.71
CA LEU A 93 17.67 2.36 -25.16
C LEU A 93 17.78 3.61 -26.04
N ASP A 94 16.70 4.38 -26.11
CA ASP A 94 16.81 5.79 -26.45
C ASP A 94 17.15 6.58 -25.17
N PHE A 95 18.45 6.74 -24.93
CA PHE A 95 18.98 7.39 -23.73
C PHE A 95 18.44 8.82 -23.58
N ASN A 96 18.31 9.58 -24.67
CA ASN A 96 17.80 10.94 -24.60
C ASN A 96 16.29 10.96 -24.29
N ASN A 97 15.51 10.03 -24.85
CA ASN A 97 14.07 9.92 -24.55
C ASN A 97 13.80 9.51 -23.10
N ILE A 98 14.66 8.69 -22.49
CA ILE A 98 14.50 8.22 -21.11
C ILE A 98 15.01 9.27 -20.11
N MET A 99 16.18 9.87 -20.35
CA MET A 99 16.75 10.94 -19.52
C MET A 99 15.91 12.23 -19.47
N SER A 100 14.95 12.40 -20.38
CA SER A 100 14.07 13.58 -20.45
C SER A 100 12.69 13.38 -19.82
N GLN A 101 12.43 12.24 -19.16
CA GLN A 101 11.19 12.00 -18.41
C GLN A 101 11.43 12.12 -16.91
N PRO A 102 10.39 12.47 -16.10
CA PRO A 102 10.50 12.44 -14.64
C PRO A 102 10.90 11.05 -14.13
N ASP A 103 10.23 10.01 -14.67
CA ASP A 103 10.40 8.62 -14.27
C ASP A 103 11.45 7.93 -15.17
N ASN A 104 12.72 8.35 -15.07
CA ASN A 104 13.79 7.92 -15.98
C ASN A 104 14.28 6.45 -15.77
N GLY A 105 13.52 5.62 -15.05
CA GLY A 105 13.82 4.23 -14.76
C GLY A 105 13.58 3.28 -15.95
N ALA A 106 14.66 2.66 -16.44
CA ALA A 106 14.64 1.74 -17.58
C ALA A 106 14.31 0.28 -17.20
N ASN A 107 13.30 0.06 -16.35
CA ASN A 107 12.97 -1.26 -15.80
C ASN A 107 11.99 -2.06 -16.71
N PHE A 108 12.53 -3.03 -17.47
CA PHE A 108 11.75 -3.87 -18.40
C PHE A 108 12.02 -5.38 -18.25
N PHE A 109 12.21 -5.90 -17.02
CA PHE A 109 12.77 -7.23 -16.77
C PHE A 109 11.75 -8.41 -16.75
N PRO A 110 11.58 -9.22 -17.82
CA PRO A 110 10.75 -10.44 -17.82
C PRO A 110 11.36 -11.65 -17.05
N GLY A 111 12.32 -11.45 -16.15
CA GLY A 111 12.88 -12.56 -15.35
C GLY A 111 11.87 -13.21 -14.41
N ASN A 112 10.81 -12.49 -14.01
CA ASN A 112 9.67 -13.03 -13.24
C ASN A 112 8.58 -13.66 -14.15
N PHE A 113 8.74 -13.65 -15.47
CA PHE A 113 7.74 -14.16 -16.41
C PHE A 113 7.61 -15.70 -16.31
N PRO A 114 6.38 -16.26 -16.19
CA PRO A 114 6.19 -17.65 -15.76
C PRO A 114 6.48 -18.70 -16.83
N LEU A 115 6.64 -18.29 -18.10
CA LEU A 115 6.99 -19.16 -19.21
C LEU A 115 8.49 -19.15 -19.51
N PRO A 116 9.03 -20.21 -20.16
CA PRO A 116 10.28 -20.16 -20.89
C PRO A 116 10.24 -19.05 -21.96
N VAL A 117 11.18 -18.11 -21.90
CA VAL A 117 11.29 -17.00 -22.86
C VAL A 117 12.54 -17.16 -23.73
N ILE A 118 12.37 -17.11 -25.05
CA ILE A 118 13.45 -17.29 -26.04
C ILE A 118 13.62 -15.99 -26.83
N ALA A 119 14.84 -15.43 -26.84
CA ALA A 119 15.20 -14.32 -27.71
C ALA A 119 15.65 -14.84 -29.08
N ALA A 120 14.90 -14.53 -30.13
CA ALA A 120 15.25 -14.78 -31.52
C ALA A 120 16.04 -13.59 -32.07
N LEU A 121 17.37 -13.64 -31.90
CA LEU A 121 18.33 -12.59 -32.23
C LEU A 121 18.62 -12.57 -33.75
N ASN A 122 17.70 -11.98 -34.52
CA ASN A 122 17.72 -11.96 -35.98
C ASN A 122 18.62 -10.87 -36.61
N GLY A 123 19.46 -10.20 -35.82
CA GLY A 123 20.29 -9.08 -36.24
C GLY A 123 21.19 -8.57 -35.11
N HIS A 124 21.60 -7.31 -35.17
CA HIS A 124 22.41 -6.69 -34.10
C HIS A 124 21.66 -6.56 -32.77
N VAL A 125 22.44 -6.57 -31.68
CA VAL A 125 21.99 -6.55 -30.28
C VAL A 125 22.86 -5.55 -29.50
N PHE A 126 22.43 -4.28 -29.42
CA PHE A 126 23.23 -3.21 -28.79
C PHE A 126 22.59 -2.68 -27.50
N ALA A 127 23.42 -2.23 -26.57
CA ALA A 127 23.01 -1.49 -25.37
C ALA A 127 21.90 -2.23 -24.59
N GLY A 128 20.83 -1.55 -24.16
CA GLY A 128 19.64 -2.17 -23.57
C GLY A 128 18.99 -3.33 -24.36
N GLY A 129 19.31 -3.51 -25.65
CA GLY A 129 18.89 -4.68 -26.44
C GLY A 129 19.63 -5.96 -26.04
N LEU A 130 20.88 -5.85 -25.57
CA LEU A 130 21.62 -6.95 -24.95
C LEU A 130 21.03 -7.29 -23.57
N ILE A 131 20.65 -6.28 -22.80
CA ILE A 131 19.91 -6.48 -21.55
C ILE A 131 18.61 -7.25 -21.83
N LEU A 132 17.79 -6.81 -22.79
CA LEU A 132 16.55 -7.51 -23.19
C LEU A 132 16.80 -8.98 -23.59
N ALA A 133 17.87 -9.26 -24.33
CA ALA A 133 18.28 -10.63 -24.69
C ALA A 133 18.71 -11.48 -23.47
N LEU A 134 19.39 -10.88 -22.49
CA LEU A 134 19.78 -11.53 -21.24
C LEU A 134 18.60 -11.70 -20.27
N CYS A 135 17.57 -10.86 -20.36
CA CYS A 135 16.33 -11.04 -19.59
C CYS A 135 15.61 -12.35 -19.96
N CYS A 136 15.69 -12.75 -21.23
CA CYS A 136 15.17 -14.03 -21.71
C CYS A 136 15.94 -15.22 -21.11
N ASP A 137 15.33 -16.40 -21.11
CA ASP A 137 15.96 -17.61 -20.59
C ASP A 137 16.99 -18.14 -21.58
N TYR A 138 16.65 -18.22 -22.86
CA TYR A 138 17.51 -18.72 -23.95
C TYR A 138 17.61 -17.70 -25.11
N ARG A 139 18.69 -17.77 -25.90
CA ARG A 139 18.96 -16.92 -27.07
C ARG A 139 19.39 -17.75 -28.28
N VAL A 140 18.72 -17.55 -29.41
CA VAL A 140 19.06 -18.15 -30.71
C VAL A 140 19.45 -17.02 -31.67
N MET A 141 20.63 -17.06 -32.28
CA MET A 141 21.15 -15.96 -33.10
C MET A 141 21.58 -16.37 -34.51
N VAL A 142 21.57 -15.42 -35.44
CA VAL A 142 22.25 -15.58 -36.74
C VAL A 142 23.76 -15.81 -36.56
N ASP A 143 24.34 -16.73 -37.33
CA ASP A 143 25.75 -17.12 -37.22
C ASP A 143 26.77 -16.10 -37.76
N GLY A 144 26.30 -14.94 -38.23
CA GLY A 144 27.12 -13.85 -38.77
C GLY A 144 27.62 -14.05 -40.21
N LYS A 145 27.42 -15.22 -40.85
CA LYS A 145 28.01 -15.51 -42.17
C LYS A 145 27.24 -14.89 -43.33
N THR A 146 25.92 -14.76 -43.22
CA THR A 146 25.05 -14.18 -44.26
C THR A 146 24.96 -12.65 -44.16
N ARG A 147 25.25 -12.11 -42.97
CA ARG A 147 25.26 -10.68 -42.61
C ARG A 147 26.03 -10.53 -41.31
N ASN A 148 26.82 -9.46 -41.18
CA ASN A 148 27.46 -9.15 -39.91
C ASN A 148 26.41 -8.92 -38.83
N ALA A 149 26.60 -9.53 -37.66
CA ALA A 149 25.79 -9.33 -36.46
C ALA A 149 26.73 -9.21 -35.26
N TRP A 150 26.33 -8.46 -34.23
CA TRP A 150 27.16 -8.18 -33.05
C TRP A 150 26.30 -8.07 -31.80
N LEU A 151 26.89 -8.42 -30.65
CA LEU A 151 26.37 -8.12 -29.32
C LEU A 151 27.35 -7.17 -28.62
N CYS A 152 26.86 -6.09 -28.02
CA CYS A 152 27.71 -5.11 -27.34
C CYS A 152 26.93 -4.22 -26.37
N MET A 153 27.54 -3.91 -25.22
CA MET A 153 27.07 -2.88 -24.27
C MET A 153 28.00 -1.67 -24.42
N ASN A 154 27.65 -0.73 -25.29
CA ASN A 154 28.55 0.37 -25.71
C ASN A 154 28.38 1.67 -24.90
N GLU A 155 27.60 1.65 -23.81
CA GLU A 155 27.30 2.76 -22.89
C GLU A 155 28.57 3.49 -22.42
N ILE A 156 29.62 2.76 -22.06
CA ILE A 156 30.89 3.34 -21.62
C ILE A 156 31.64 4.09 -22.75
N HIS A 157 31.36 3.81 -24.03
CA HIS A 157 31.93 4.55 -25.16
C HIS A 157 31.25 5.90 -25.41
N PHE A 158 30.10 6.17 -24.78
CA PHE A 158 29.40 7.46 -24.86
C PHE A 158 29.06 8.08 -23.49
N GLY A 159 29.66 7.59 -22.41
CA GLY A 159 29.61 8.22 -21.08
C GLY A 159 28.31 8.01 -20.29
N ALA A 160 27.43 7.10 -20.73
CA ALA A 160 26.20 6.80 -20.01
C ALA A 160 26.48 5.99 -18.73
N ALA A 161 25.84 6.36 -17.63
CA ALA A 161 25.81 5.55 -16.42
C ALA A 161 25.03 4.24 -16.66
N LEU A 162 25.44 3.18 -15.96
CA LEU A 162 24.79 1.88 -16.03
C LEU A 162 23.79 1.74 -14.88
N PRO A 163 22.49 1.48 -15.15
CA PRO A 163 21.51 1.19 -14.10
C PRO A 163 21.94 0.01 -13.22
N PRO A 164 21.73 0.07 -11.89
CA PRO A 164 22.06 -1.03 -10.99
C PRO A 164 21.49 -2.39 -11.45
N SER A 165 20.23 -2.46 -11.88
CA SER A 165 19.57 -3.68 -12.37
C SER A 165 20.34 -4.39 -13.48
N PHE A 166 20.91 -3.63 -14.43
CA PHE A 166 21.70 -4.17 -15.53
C PHE A 166 22.95 -4.87 -14.98
N THR A 167 23.59 -4.28 -13.94
CA THR A 167 24.75 -4.88 -13.29
C THR A 167 24.40 -6.15 -12.52
N TYR A 168 23.25 -6.21 -11.85
CA TYR A 168 22.76 -7.44 -11.20
C TYR A 168 22.43 -8.53 -12.22
N LEU A 169 21.72 -8.19 -13.31
CA LEU A 169 21.37 -9.14 -14.37
C LEU A 169 22.61 -9.75 -15.03
N VAL A 170 23.57 -8.92 -15.44
CA VAL A 170 24.80 -9.41 -16.07
C VAL A 170 25.65 -10.21 -15.09
N ARG A 171 25.67 -9.90 -13.79
CA ARG A 171 26.31 -10.76 -12.78
C ARG A 171 25.62 -12.11 -12.63
N ALA A 172 24.29 -12.16 -12.71
CA ALA A 172 23.51 -13.40 -12.60
C ALA A 172 23.56 -14.29 -13.85
N LYS A 173 23.67 -13.69 -15.05
CA LYS A 173 23.66 -14.40 -16.35
C LYS A 173 25.07 -14.67 -16.93
N CYS A 174 26.07 -13.84 -16.62
CA CYS A 174 27.38 -13.85 -17.28
C CYS A 174 28.52 -14.09 -16.26
N PRO A 175 29.05 -15.32 -16.14
CA PRO A 175 30.01 -15.66 -15.09
C PRO A 175 31.43 -15.07 -15.32
N GLY A 176 32.20 -15.01 -14.23
CA GLY A 176 33.64 -14.75 -14.27
C GLY A 176 34.01 -13.34 -14.76
N VAL A 177 34.81 -13.28 -15.83
CA VAL A 177 35.35 -12.01 -16.37
C VAL A 177 34.43 -11.31 -17.38
N LEU A 178 33.31 -11.94 -17.78
CA LEU A 178 32.41 -11.40 -18.78
C LEU A 178 31.78 -10.04 -18.41
N PRO A 179 31.38 -9.77 -17.14
CA PRO A 179 30.87 -8.45 -16.76
C PRO A 179 31.87 -7.31 -17.02
N ARG A 180 33.19 -7.58 -16.94
CA ARG A 180 34.23 -6.59 -17.29
C ARG A 180 34.29 -6.36 -18.79
N LYS A 181 34.29 -7.43 -19.61
CA LYS A 181 34.24 -7.33 -21.08
C LYS A 181 33.01 -6.56 -21.57
N ILE A 182 31.86 -6.83 -20.96
CA ILE A 182 30.58 -6.20 -21.28
C ILE A 182 30.62 -4.71 -20.89
N PHE A 183 30.80 -4.39 -19.60
CA PHE A 183 30.60 -3.02 -19.11
C PHE A 183 31.82 -2.10 -19.16
N LEU A 184 33.03 -2.63 -18.93
CA LEU A 184 34.24 -1.79 -18.76
C LEU A 184 35.15 -1.78 -19.99
N GLU A 185 35.01 -2.79 -20.87
CA GLU A 185 35.71 -2.83 -22.17
C GLU A 185 34.77 -2.42 -23.33
N GLY A 186 33.45 -2.48 -23.14
CA GLY A 186 32.44 -2.22 -24.19
C GLY A 186 32.61 -3.16 -25.38
N HIS A 187 32.92 -4.43 -25.12
CA HIS A 187 33.40 -5.36 -26.14
C HIS A 187 32.31 -5.75 -27.15
N ARG A 188 32.65 -5.72 -28.44
CA ARG A 188 31.78 -6.13 -29.55
C ARG A 188 32.00 -7.61 -29.88
N PHE A 189 31.18 -8.47 -29.29
CA PHE A 189 31.22 -9.91 -29.56
C PHE A 189 30.65 -10.20 -30.94
N THR A 190 31.39 -10.97 -31.75
CA THR A 190 30.82 -11.70 -32.90
C THR A 190 29.89 -12.82 -32.42
N PRO A 191 29.02 -13.40 -33.27
CA PRO A 191 28.10 -14.45 -32.84
C PRO A 191 28.83 -15.72 -32.35
N SER A 192 29.98 -16.05 -32.95
CA SER A 192 30.87 -17.12 -32.48
C SER A 192 31.46 -16.84 -31.11
N GLU A 193 32.03 -15.65 -30.88
CA GLU A 193 32.56 -15.28 -29.55
C GLU A 193 31.46 -15.19 -28.49
N ALA A 194 30.24 -14.86 -28.88
CA ALA A 194 29.08 -14.82 -27.99
C ALA A 194 28.58 -16.24 -27.62
N LEU A 195 28.66 -17.21 -28.55
CA LEU A 195 28.43 -18.62 -28.26
C LEU A 195 29.52 -19.17 -27.32
N ASP A 196 30.79 -18.93 -27.63
CA ASP A 196 31.94 -19.37 -26.82
C ASP A 196 31.94 -18.73 -25.41
N ALA A 197 31.37 -17.52 -25.27
CA ALA A 197 31.18 -16.82 -24.00
C ALA A 197 29.89 -17.21 -23.26
N GLY A 198 29.01 -18.06 -23.82
CA GLY A 198 27.70 -18.38 -23.24
C GLY A 198 26.70 -17.21 -23.20
N LEU A 199 26.94 -16.15 -23.99
CA LEU A 199 26.00 -15.05 -24.21
C LEU A 199 24.90 -15.42 -25.20
N VAL A 200 25.08 -16.47 -26.00
CA VAL A 200 24.12 -17.03 -26.94
C VAL A 200 24.14 -18.56 -26.81
N ASP A 201 22.96 -19.19 -26.84
CA ASP A 201 22.82 -20.64 -26.62
C ASP A 201 22.93 -21.42 -27.95
N HIS A 202 22.43 -20.85 -29.05
CA HIS A 202 22.44 -21.48 -30.38
C HIS A 202 22.73 -20.48 -31.52
N LEU A 203 23.51 -20.91 -32.51
CA LEU A 203 23.72 -20.17 -33.78
C LEU A 203 23.05 -20.89 -34.96
N VAL A 204 22.52 -20.12 -35.92
CA VAL A 204 21.97 -20.63 -37.18
C VAL A 204 22.45 -19.85 -38.40
N SER A 205 22.76 -20.55 -39.49
CA SER A 205 23.03 -19.93 -40.79
C SER A 205 21.71 -19.69 -41.53
N GLY A 206 21.41 -18.43 -41.85
CA GLY A 206 20.17 -18.06 -42.54
C GLY A 206 19.76 -16.60 -42.39
N GLY A 207 18.45 -16.36 -42.47
CA GLY A 207 17.78 -15.10 -42.12
C GLY A 207 16.77 -15.30 -40.98
N THR A 208 15.92 -14.28 -40.73
CA THR A 208 15.00 -14.28 -39.57
C THR A 208 14.15 -15.56 -39.46
N ASP A 209 13.67 -16.10 -40.58
CA ASP A 209 12.80 -17.27 -40.60
C ASP A 209 13.50 -18.54 -40.07
N VAL A 210 14.81 -18.67 -40.27
CA VAL A 210 15.62 -19.79 -39.75
C VAL A 210 15.87 -19.63 -38.24
N VAL A 211 16.11 -18.40 -37.78
CA VAL A 211 16.20 -18.07 -36.34
C VAL A 211 14.88 -18.38 -35.65
N LEU A 212 13.75 -18.00 -36.25
CA LEU A 212 12.42 -18.31 -35.75
C LEU A 212 12.12 -19.80 -35.76
N ALA A 213 12.42 -20.53 -36.84
CA ALA A 213 12.23 -21.98 -36.90
C ALA A 213 13.01 -22.70 -35.79
N LYS A 214 14.27 -22.34 -35.54
CA LYS A 214 15.06 -22.92 -34.44
C LYS A 214 14.59 -22.46 -33.06
N SER A 215 14.06 -21.25 -32.94
CA SER A 215 13.42 -20.76 -31.69
C SER A 215 12.12 -21.49 -31.40
N GLN A 216 11.36 -21.88 -32.42
CA GLN A 216 10.15 -22.71 -32.29
C GLN A 216 10.52 -24.15 -31.91
N GLU A 217 11.52 -24.76 -32.56
CA GLU A 217 12.05 -26.08 -32.17
C GLU A 217 12.51 -26.12 -30.70
N LEU A 218 13.18 -25.05 -30.23
CA LEU A 218 13.55 -24.91 -28.83
C LEU A 218 12.33 -24.72 -27.91
N ALA A 219 11.37 -23.88 -28.29
CA ALA A 219 10.12 -23.68 -27.55
C ALA A 219 9.33 -24.99 -27.37
N ASP A 220 9.27 -25.81 -28.42
CA ASP A 220 8.60 -27.12 -28.44
C ASP A 220 9.26 -28.13 -27.48
N SER A 221 10.57 -28.00 -27.24
CA SER A 221 11.27 -28.79 -26.22
C SER A 221 11.00 -28.30 -24.79
N LEU A 222 10.71 -27.01 -24.60
CA LEU A 222 10.60 -26.35 -23.29
C LEU A 222 9.16 -26.17 -22.79
N GLU A 223 8.15 -26.20 -23.68
CA GLU A 223 6.74 -25.89 -23.34
C GLU A 223 6.17 -26.71 -22.16
N HIS A 224 6.73 -27.90 -21.91
CA HIS A 224 6.32 -28.79 -20.83
C HIS A 224 6.75 -28.29 -19.43
N LEU A 225 7.81 -27.48 -19.34
CA LEU A 225 8.33 -26.97 -18.07
C LEU A 225 7.34 -26.01 -17.37
N ALA A 226 6.56 -25.27 -18.16
CA ALA A 226 5.51 -24.38 -17.65
C ALA A 226 4.34 -25.15 -17.01
N GLN A 227 4.14 -26.44 -17.34
CA GLN A 227 2.87 -27.15 -17.11
C GLN A 227 2.41 -27.22 -15.66
N LEU A 228 3.34 -27.19 -14.69
CA LEU A 228 3.03 -27.23 -13.25
C LEU A 228 3.07 -25.84 -12.57
N GLY A 229 3.28 -24.76 -13.34
CA GLY A 229 3.47 -23.38 -12.83
C GLY A 229 4.78 -23.15 -12.07
N SER A 230 5.55 -24.20 -11.78
CA SER A 230 6.78 -24.16 -10.99
C SER A 230 7.94 -23.45 -11.69
N TYR A 231 7.95 -23.35 -13.02
CA TYR A 231 9.03 -22.71 -13.78
C TYR A 231 9.18 -21.21 -13.45
N GLY A 232 8.06 -20.47 -13.37
CA GLY A 232 8.06 -19.07 -12.93
C GLY A 232 8.54 -18.89 -11.49
N LEU A 233 8.13 -19.79 -10.57
CA LEU A 233 8.59 -19.75 -9.18
C LEU A 233 10.10 -20.02 -9.06
N ALA A 234 10.62 -20.97 -9.83
CA ALA A 234 12.05 -21.28 -9.88
C ALA A 234 12.87 -20.11 -10.48
N LYS A 235 12.38 -19.47 -11.54
CA LYS A 235 12.99 -18.25 -12.10
C LYS A 235 13.01 -17.08 -11.12
N ARG A 236 11.91 -16.86 -10.39
CA ARG A 236 11.82 -15.78 -9.39
C ARG A 236 12.82 -15.96 -8.24
N GLU A 237 13.13 -17.20 -7.88
CA GLU A 237 14.16 -17.50 -6.89
C GLU A 237 15.58 -17.37 -7.49
N LEU A 238 15.82 -17.96 -8.67
CA LEU A 238 17.12 -17.91 -9.37
C LEU A 238 17.59 -16.48 -9.67
N TYR A 239 16.65 -15.56 -9.91
CA TYR A 239 16.94 -14.16 -10.20
C TYR A 239 16.50 -13.19 -9.08
N ARG A 240 16.36 -13.68 -7.83
CA ARG A 240 15.93 -12.86 -6.68
C ARG A 240 16.76 -11.58 -6.55
N ASP A 241 18.09 -11.68 -6.57
CA ASP A 241 19.01 -10.54 -6.46
C ASP A 241 18.88 -9.54 -7.61
N VAL A 242 18.41 -9.98 -8.79
CA VAL A 242 18.13 -9.10 -9.93
C VAL A 242 16.82 -8.34 -9.73
N ILE A 243 15.81 -9.02 -9.18
CA ILE A 243 14.48 -8.43 -8.89
C ILE A 243 14.57 -7.45 -7.71
N GLU A 244 15.34 -7.76 -6.67
CA GLU A 244 15.61 -6.86 -5.54
C GLU A 244 16.67 -5.79 -5.88
N GLY A 245 17.52 -6.06 -6.88
CA GLY A 245 18.40 -5.09 -7.48
C GLY A 245 17.64 -4.05 -8.32
N SER A 246 16.59 -4.44 -9.04
CA SER A 246 15.84 -3.56 -9.93
C SER A 246 15.02 -2.49 -9.23
N THR A 247 14.67 -2.68 -7.95
CA THR A 247 14.00 -1.64 -7.15
C THR A 247 14.95 -0.51 -6.70
N ARG A 248 16.19 -0.47 -7.21
CA ARG A 248 17.20 0.55 -6.90
C ARG A 248 17.52 1.46 -8.09
N ASP A 249 16.90 1.22 -9.23
CA ASP A 249 17.07 1.98 -10.48
C ASP A 249 16.18 3.24 -10.47
N ILE A 250 16.29 4.05 -9.42
CA ILE A 250 15.40 5.20 -9.19
C ILE A 250 15.84 6.41 -10.02
N PHE A 251 17.15 6.58 -10.28
CA PHE A 251 17.65 7.60 -11.20
C PHE A 251 18.80 7.10 -12.07
N LEU A 252 18.68 7.26 -13.39
CA LEU A 252 19.83 7.32 -14.29
C LEU A 252 20.54 8.68 -14.10
N SER A 253 21.80 8.67 -13.66
CA SER A 253 22.62 9.88 -13.59
C SER A 253 23.38 10.13 -14.89
N ASN A 254 23.62 11.41 -15.20
CA ASN A 254 24.53 11.81 -16.28
C ASN A 254 25.90 12.12 -15.69
N THR A 255 26.94 11.42 -16.15
CA THR A 255 28.32 11.53 -15.63
C THR A 255 28.91 12.94 -15.72
N VAL A 256 28.39 13.78 -16.63
CA VAL A 256 28.74 15.21 -16.72
C VAL A 256 28.34 15.98 -15.46
N VAL A 257 27.13 15.71 -14.93
CA VAL A 257 26.56 16.43 -13.78
C VAL A 257 27.29 16.08 -12.48
N GLU A 258 27.63 14.79 -12.29
CA GLU A 258 28.43 14.35 -11.15
C GLU A 258 29.83 15.01 -11.13
N HIS A 259 30.41 15.28 -12.31
CA HIS A 259 31.73 15.89 -12.42
C HIS A 259 31.74 17.41 -12.18
N GLU A 260 30.58 18.08 -12.29
CA GLU A 260 30.39 19.46 -11.84
C GLU A 260 30.06 19.53 -10.34
N ALA A 261 29.20 18.64 -9.83
CA ALA A 261 28.89 18.54 -8.40
C ALA A 261 30.15 18.29 -7.54
N ALA A 262 31.10 17.51 -8.04
CA ALA A 262 32.36 17.21 -7.35
C ALA A 262 33.39 18.38 -7.28
N ARG A 263 33.07 19.57 -7.82
CA ARG A 263 34.04 20.69 -7.98
C ARG A 263 33.88 21.87 -7.01
N ILE A 264 32.97 21.85 -6.05
CA ILE A 264 32.64 23.04 -5.24
C ILE A 264 33.24 23.03 -3.82
N PRO A 265 34.35 23.76 -3.59
CA PRO A 265 34.72 24.27 -2.28
C PRO A 265 34.98 25.78 -2.28
N GLY A 266 34.27 26.56 -1.45
CA GLY A 266 34.64 27.96 -1.16
C GLY A 266 33.48 28.97 -1.11
N ARG A 267 33.68 30.05 -0.34
CA ARG A 267 32.68 31.10 -0.05
C ARG A 267 32.73 32.30 -1.01
N SER A 268 31.55 32.93 -1.15
CA SER A 268 31.27 34.39 -1.10
C SER A 268 31.48 35.33 -2.31
N TYR A 269 30.64 36.39 -2.29
CA TYR A 269 30.62 37.68 -3.02
C TYR A 269 29.83 37.81 -4.34
N GLU A 270 28.59 38.32 -4.18
CA GLU A 270 27.94 39.49 -4.83
C GLU A 270 27.87 39.71 -6.37
N MET A 271 26.82 40.49 -6.74
CA MET A 271 26.58 41.18 -8.02
C MET A 271 26.18 40.34 -9.27
N GLN A 272 25.27 40.79 -10.17
CA GLN A 272 24.15 41.76 -10.04
C GLN A 272 23.19 41.70 -11.26
N LEU A 273 21.91 42.09 -11.04
CA LEU A 273 20.97 42.78 -11.96
C LEU A 273 20.52 42.19 -13.34
N ALA A 274 19.18 42.03 -13.47
CA ALA A 274 18.31 42.34 -14.63
C ALA A 274 18.50 41.58 -15.98
N LEU A 275 17.45 41.27 -16.77
CA LEU A 275 16.29 42.09 -17.20
C LEU A 275 14.96 41.30 -17.35
N SER A 276 13.85 42.05 -17.21
CA SER A 276 12.57 42.04 -18.00
C SER A 276 11.95 40.70 -18.46
N PHE A 277 10.69 40.32 -18.15
CA PHE A 277 9.40 41.04 -18.22
C PHE A 277 9.02 41.52 -19.64
N VAL A 278 7.71 41.51 -19.99
CA VAL A 278 7.12 41.48 -21.36
C VAL A 278 7.04 40.01 -21.88
N LEU A 279 5.88 39.41 -22.22
CA LEU A 279 4.50 39.90 -22.42
C LEU A 279 3.47 39.20 -21.52
N LEU A 280 2.44 39.95 -21.09
CA LEU A 280 1.15 39.43 -20.62
C LEU A 280 0.04 40.32 -21.19
N LEU A 281 -0.59 39.90 -22.29
CA LEU A 281 -1.91 40.37 -22.78
C LEU A 281 -2.33 39.57 -24.04
N ALA A 282 -3.55 39.02 -24.08
CA ALA A 282 -4.40 38.83 -25.29
C ALA A 282 -5.59 37.86 -25.07
N SER A 283 -6.46 38.13 -24.09
CA SER A 283 -7.80 37.51 -24.01
C SER A 283 -8.86 38.51 -24.50
N VAL A 284 -9.73 38.16 -25.46
CA VAL A 284 -11.05 38.81 -25.71
C VAL A 284 -11.85 38.13 -26.86
N LEU A 285 -13.00 37.50 -26.52
CA LEU A 285 -14.35 37.56 -27.16
C LEU A 285 -14.55 37.19 -28.69
N VAL A 286 -15.69 36.69 -29.23
CA VAL A 286 -17.02 36.29 -28.68
C VAL A 286 -17.90 35.41 -29.62
N SER A 287 -18.68 34.49 -29.02
CA SER A 287 -19.94 33.76 -29.37
C SER A 287 -20.59 33.70 -30.79
N LEU A 288 -21.25 32.55 -31.12
CA LEU A 288 -22.74 32.36 -31.09
C LEU A 288 -23.23 30.93 -31.52
N SER A 289 -24.47 30.56 -31.15
CA SER A 289 -25.18 29.25 -31.40
C SER A 289 -26.36 29.41 -32.43
N PRO A 290 -27.41 28.53 -32.65
CA PRO A 290 -28.13 27.60 -31.73
C PRO A 290 -28.80 26.28 -32.29
N ALA A 291 -29.52 25.54 -31.42
CA ALA A 291 -30.71 24.65 -31.67
C ALA A 291 -30.49 23.27 -32.41
N VAL A 292 -31.32 22.20 -32.37
CA VAL A 292 -32.57 21.71 -31.67
C VAL A 292 -32.75 20.18 -31.99
N ASP A 293 -33.53 19.25 -31.40
CA ASP A 293 -34.52 19.15 -30.29
C ASP A 293 -34.78 17.66 -29.82
N ALA A 294 -35.51 17.47 -28.70
CA ALA A 294 -36.40 16.39 -28.19
C ALA A 294 -36.20 14.83 -28.38
N ALA A 295 -36.76 14.06 -27.42
CA ALA A 295 -36.86 12.58 -27.33
C ALA A 295 -38.31 12.05 -27.70
N PRO A 296 -38.88 10.85 -27.34
CA PRO A 296 -38.50 9.79 -26.35
C PRO A 296 -38.86 8.29 -26.68
N SER A 297 -38.84 7.41 -25.64
CA SER A 297 -39.63 6.14 -25.44
C SER A 297 -38.96 4.77 -25.73
N LYS A 298 -39.35 3.59 -25.14
CA LYS A 298 -40.08 3.20 -23.89
C LYS A 298 -39.99 1.65 -23.64
N ARG A 299 -39.70 1.21 -22.39
CA ARG A 299 -40.06 -0.11 -21.75
C ARG A 299 -39.57 -1.43 -22.41
N ALA A 300 -39.42 -2.58 -21.72
CA ALA A 300 -39.26 -2.94 -20.29
C ALA A 300 -38.66 -4.38 -20.17
N PRO A 301 -39.04 -5.29 -19.23
CA PRO A 301 -38.18 -5.70 -18.10
C PRO A 301 -37.65 -7.15 -18.15
N GLY A 302 -36.69 -7.48 -17.28
CA GLY A 302 -36.20 -8.85 -17.07
C GLY A 302 -35.38 -9.02 -15.78
N LEU A 303 -36.05 -9.29 -14.65
CA LEU A 303 -35.39 -9.53 -13.37
C LEU A 303 -34.83 -10.97 -13.30
N VAL A 304 -33.55 -11.12 -12.94
CA VAL A 304 -32.92 -12.44 -12.71
C VAL A 304 -32.52 -12.58 -11.24
N THR A 305 -33.32 -13.33 -10.48
CA THR A 305 -33.05 -13.58 -9.05
C THR A 305 -32.06 -14.72 -8.88
N LEU A 306 -30.81 -14.42 -8.49
CA LEU A 306 -29.83 -15.42 -8.09
C LEU A 306 -29.90 -15.70 -6.58
N PRO A 307 -30.08 -16.97 -6.14
CA PRO A 307 -30.07 -17.32 -4.73
C PRO A 307 -28.62 -17.33 -4.19
N LEU A 308 -28.16 -16.19 -3.66
CA LEU A 308 -26.85 -16.09 -3.01
C LEU A 308 -26.81 -16.94 -1.74
N LYS A 309 -26.14 -18.10 -1.83
CA LYS A 309 -25.83 -18.94 -0.67
C LYS A 309 -24.69 -18.31 0.11
N ARG A 310 -25.00 -17.60 1.21
CA ARG A 310 -24.02 -16.95 2.11
C ARG A 310 -22.87 -17.91 2.45
N ILE A 311 -21.67 -17.60 1.98
CA ILE A 311 -20.43 -18.22 2.44
C ILE A 311 -19.99 -17.43 3.66
N HIS A 312 -20.10 -18.03 4.85
CA HIS A 312 -19.47 -17.44 6.05
C HIS A 312 -17.95 -17.57 5.93
N GLN A 313 -17.29 -16.48 5.56
CA GLN A 313 -15.90 -16.19 5.91
C GLN A 313 -15.78 -14.90 6.73
N SER A 314 -16.77 -14.71 7.62
CA SER A 314 -16.62 -13.91 8.83
C SER A 314 -15.53 -14.55 9.71
N VAL A 315 -14.28 -14.14 9.47
CA VAL A 315 -13.10 -14.47 10.28
C VAL A 315 -13.09 -13.49 11.45
N PRO A 316 -13.28 -13.90 12.72
CA PRO A 316 -13.18 -12.99 13.85
C PRO A 316 -11.76 -12.45 13.98
N ASN A 317 -11.61 -11.17 14.33
CA ASN A 317 -10.31 -10.51 14.47
C ASN A 317 -9.36 -11.28 15.41
N GLY A 318 -9.90 -11.86 16.48
CA GLY A 318 -9.23 -12.77 17.42
C GLY A 318 -8.74 -14.11 16.88
N SER A 319 -8.67 -14.28 15.55
CA SER A 319 -8.16 -15.50 14.91
C SER A 319 -6.93 -15.29 14.02
N VAL A 320 -6.39 -14.07 13.92
CA VAL A 320 -5.09 -13.79 13.29
C VAL A 320 -3.97 -13.82 14.34
N HIS A 321 -2.83 -14.42 14.02
CA HIS A 321 -1.67 -14.46 14.93
C HIS A 321 -1.19 -13.04 15.30
N PRO A 322 -0.94 -12.70 16.57
CA PRO A 322 -0.66 -11.33 17.02
C PRO A 322 0.48 -10.62 16.28
N GLN A 323 1.63 -11.29 16.05
CA GLN A 323 2.72 -10.71 15.24
C GLN A 323 2.34 -10.46 13.75
N VAL A 324 1.38 -11.21 13.18
CA VAL A 324 0.83 -10.95 11.84
C VAL A 324 -0.13 -9.76 11.88
N PHE A 325 -0.95 -9.64 12.92
CA PHE A 325 -1.81 -8.47 13.16
C PHE A 325 -0.96 -7.19 13.33
N LEU A 326 0.14 -7.25 14.09
CA LEU A 326 1.16 -6.20 14.10
C LEU A 326 1.69 -5.89 12.70
N GLN A 327 2.08 -6.90 11.92
CA GLN A 327 2.62 -6.65 10.57
C GLN A 327 1.56 -6.06 9.62
N GLN A 328 0.28 -6.38 9.80
CA GLN A 328 -0.82 -5.70 9.11
C GLN A 328 -0.90 -4.23 9.52
N ASN A 329 -0.78 -3.92 10.81
CA ASN A 329 -0.79 -2.53 11.30
C ASN A 329 0.44 -1.72 10.86
N ILE A 330 1.65 -2.29 10.93
CA ILE A 330 2.86 -1.67 10.35
C ILE A 330 2.72 -1.51 8.84
N ASN A 331 2.10 -2.46 8.12
CA ASN A 331 1.83 -2.32 6.70
C ASN A 331 0.83 -1.18 6.39
N ARG A 332 -0.23 -1.01 7.19
CA ARG A 332 -1.18 0.11 7.09
C ARG A 332 -0.47 1.44 7.38
N SER A 333 0.34 1.50 8.44
CA SER A 333 1.13 2.67 8.83
C SER A 333 2.17 3.08 7.76
N LEU A 334 2.96 2.14 7.24
CA LEU A 334 3.95 2.41 6.17
C LEU A 334 3.29 2.83 4.86
N LYS A 335 2.14 2.25 4.49
CA LYS A 335 1.29 2.77 3.41
C LYS A 335 0.84 4.20 3.72
N ARG A 336 0.42 4.50 4.97
CA ARG A 336 -0.12 5.81 5.39
C ARG A 336 0.91 6.87 5.12
N PHE A 337 2.07 6.71 5.74
CA PHE A 337 3.10 7.71 5.67
C PHE A 337 3.59 7.94 4.23
N ALA A 338 3.85 6.87 3.49
CA ALA A 338 4.31 6.99 2.12
C ALA A 338 3.33 7.79 1.26
N ARG A 339 2.03 7.49 1.37
CA ARG A 339 0.99 8.16 0.58
C ARG A 339 0.75 9.60 1.03
N MET A 340 0.69 9.85 2.34
CA MET A 340 0.52 11.20 2.91
C MET A 340 1.63 12.16 2.49
N THR A 341 2.87 11.69 2.32
CA THR A 341 4.02 12.54 1.95
C THR A 341 4.47 12.41 0.48
N GLY A 342 3.57 11.93 -0.40
CA GLY A 342 3.84 11.85 -1.84
C GLY A 342 4.97 10.90 -2.26
N ARG A 343 5.28 9.89 -1.45
CA ARG A 343 6.37 8.92 -1.66
C ARG A 343 5.86 7.61 -2.24
N ASP A 344 6.77 6.84 -2.83
CA ASP A 344 6.49 5.50 -3.33
C ASP A 344 5.87 4.61 -2.26
N VAL A 345 4.62 4.20 -2.52
CA VAL A 345 3.86 3.31 -1.66
C VAL A 345 4.53 1.93 -1.66
N PRO A 346 4.89 1.37 -0.49
CA PRO A 346 5.43 0.00 -0.42
C PRO A 346 4.48 -0.96 -1.12
N SER A 347 5.01 -1.73 -2.06
CA SER A 347 4.15 -2.40 -3.04
C SER A 347 3.24 -3.44 -2.38
N ASP A 348 2.06 -3.69 -2.95
CA ASP A 348 1.12 -4.66 -2.37
C ASP A 348 1.72 -6.09 -2.31
N ALA A 349 2.70 -6.38 -3.18
CA ALA A 349 3.52 -7.60 -3.16
C ALA A 349 4.59 -7.60 -2.05
N GLU A 350 5.16 -6.44 -1.71
CA GLU A 350 6.11 -6.23 -0.61
C GLU A 350 5.42 -6.27 0.77
N LEU A 351 4.25 -5.65 0.91
CA LEU A 351 3.46 -5.73 2.15
C LEU A 351 3.01 -7.17 2.42
N LYS A 352 2.60 -7.90 1.38
CA LYS A 352 2.34 -9.36 1.46
C LYS A 352 3.62 -10.16 1.71
N ARG A 353 4.80 -9.70 1.23
CA ARG A 353 6.13 -10.26 1.58
C ARG A 353 6.45 -10.06 3.05
N ASN A 354 6.16 -8.90 3.64
CA ASN A 354 6.39 -8.59 5.05
C ASN A 354 5.50 -9.47 5.94
N ILE A 355 4.20 -9.57 5.65
CA ILE A 355 3.28 -10.51 6.32
C ILE A 355 3.80 -11.95 6.22
N HIS A 356 4.28 -12.38 5.05
CA HIS A 356 4.80 -13.73 4.86
C HIS A 356 6.15 -13.97 5.58
N LYS A 357 7.06 -12.99 5.58
CA LYS A 357 8.35 -13.03 6.30
C LYS A 357 8.12 -13.07 7.81
N ARG A 358 7.11 -12.37 8.33
CA ARG A 358 6.67 -12.48 9.73
C ARG A 358 6.07 -13.86 10.01
N LEU A 359 5.22 -14.39 9.12
CA LEU A 359 4.66 -15.74 9.22
C LEU A 359 5.75 -16.84 9.28
N LEU A 360 6.82 -16.69 8.50
CA LEU A 360 7.97 -17.61 8.53
C LEU A 360 8.73 -17.53 9.85
N ALA A 361 8.99 -16.33 10.39
CA ALA A 361 9.65 -16.17 11.68
C ALA A 361 8.80 -16.73 12.85
N ILE A 362 7.47 -16.65 12.77
CA ILE A 362 6.55 -17.31 13.71
C ILE A 362 6.71 -18.84 13.64
N ASP A 363 6.69 -19.42 12.43
CA ASP A 363 6.83 -20.87 12.25
C ASP A 363 8.24 -21.38 12.65
N GLU A 364 9.29 -20.56 12.48
CA GLU A 364 10.66 -20.83 12.96
C GLU A 364 10.79 -20.71 14.48
N ALA A 365 10.20 -19.69 15.11
CA ALA A 365 10.18 -19.54 16.57
C ALA A 365 9.39 -20.68 17.24
N GLU A 366 8.24 -21.05 16.69
CA GLU A 366 7.48 -22.24 17.09
C GLU A 366 8.28 -23.53 16.83
N PHE A 367 9.10 -23.60 15.77
CA PHE A 367 10.00 -24.73 15.55
C PHE A 367 11.12 -24.79 16.60
N ALA A 368 11.69 -23.66 17.00
CA ALA A 368 12.69 -23.58 18.07
C ALA A 368 12.12 -24.03 19.43
N LYS A 369 10.88 -23.61 19.78
CA LYS A 369 10.18 -24.10 20.99
C LYS A 369 10.04 -25.64 20.99
N ARG A 370 9.76 -26.26 19.84
CA ARG A 370 9.64 -27.74 19.71
C ARG A 370 10.95 -28.49 20.03
N ALA A 371 12.11 -27.84 19.96
CA ALA A 371 13.40 -28.47 20.25
C ALA A 371 13.71 -28.60 21.76
N TYR A 372 13.07 -27.80 22.61
CA TYR A 372 13.39 -27.72 24.06
C TYR A 372 12.18 -27.90 25.01
N GLY A 373 10.93 -27.83 24.51
CA GLY A 373 9.70 -27.88 25.34
C GLY A 373 8.82 -29.13 25.17
N LYS A 374 7.95 -29.41 26.16
CA LYS A 374 6.97 -30.51 26.10
C LYS A 374 5.99 -30.34 24.93
N ARG A 375 5.52 -31.47 24.38
CA ARG A 375 4.52 -31.52 23.28
C ARG A 375 3.20 -30.85 23.67
N SER A 376 3.00 -29.61 23.25
CA SER A 376 1.67 -29.00 23.09
C SER A 376 1.17 -29.18 21.65
N HIS A 377 -0.15 -29.15 21.45
CA HIS A 377 -0.79 -29.29 20.13
C HIS A 377 -0.89 -27.91 19.43
N SER A 378 0.24 -27.29 19.06
CA SER A 378 0.19 -25.97 18.42
C SER A 378 -0.38 -26.01 16.99
N LYS A 379 -1.11 -24.94 16.67
CA LYS A 379 -1.86 -24.73 15.41
C LYS A 379 -0.87 -24.35 14.29
N ARG A 380 -1.10 -24.80 13.05
CA ARG A 380 -0.36 -24.30 11.87
C ARG A 380 -1.08 -23.10 11.30
N PHE A 381 -0.42 -21.99 11.02
CA PHE A 381 -1.11 -20.78 10.53
C PHE A 381 -1.21 -20.78 9.00
N ASN A 382 -2.29 -20.21 8.46
CA ASN A 382 -2.47 -20.02 7.01
C ASN A 382 -1.84 -18.68 6.54
N ARG A 383 -1.94 -18.37 5.24
CA ARG A 383 -1.38 -17.14 4.63
C ARG A 383 -1.97 -15.81 5.16
N HIS A 384 -3.03 -15.86 5.97
CA HIS A 384 -3.65 -14.72 6.64
C HIS A 384 -3.38 -14.73 8.16
N GLY A 385 -2.47 -15.58 8.63
CA GLY A 385 -2.16 -15.74 10.06
C GLY A 385 -3.17 -16.56 10.85
N ILE A 386 -4.08 -17.31 10.21
CA ILE A 386 -5.21 -17.98 10.89
C ILE A 386 -4.89 -19.45 11.23
N PRO A 387 -5.18 -19.94 12.45
CA PRO A 387 -5.11 -21.34 12.84
C PRO A 387 -5.79 -22.34 11.88
N THR A 388 -5.00 -23.20 11.26
CA THR A 388 -5.46 -24.46 10.68
C THR A 388 -5.47 -25.54 11.76
N LEU A 389 -6.67 -26.03 12.08
CA LEU A 389 -6.83 -27.26 12.84
C LEU A 389 -6.47 -28.45 11.95
N ARG A 390 -5.67 -29.39 12.46
CA ARG A 390 -5.49 -30.68 11.77
C ARG A 390 -6.80 -31.48 11.88
N PRO A 391 -7.28 -32.13 10.81
CA PRO A 391 -8.19 -33.25 10.95
C PRO A 391 -7.51 -34.32 11.82
N THR A 392 -8.14 -34.71 12.93
CA THR A 392 -7.74 -35.90 13.68
C THR A 392 -7.96 -37.12 12.78
N ALA A 393 -7.01 -38.05 12.76
CA ALA A 393 -7.05 -39.20 11.86
C ALA A 393 -8.31 -40.06 12.08
N ASP A 394 -8.85 -40.57 10.98
CA ASP A 394 -10.05 -41.41 10.98
C ASP A 394 -9.82 -42.74 11.72
N THR A 395 -10.49 -42.91 12.86
CA THR A 395 -10.68 -44.19 13.53
C THR A 395 -12.17 -44.51 13.54
N GLY A 396 -12.62 -45.28 12.54
CA GLY A 396 -14.03 -45.45 12.21
C GLY A 396 -14.94 -45.85 13.38
N GLY A 397 -15.81 -44.92 13.79
CA GLY A 397 -16.80 -45.07 14.86
C GLY A 397 -18.23 -44.92 14.35
N LYS A 398 -18.88 -46.05 14.06
CA LYS A 398 -20.25 -46.21 13.52
C LYS A 398 -21.22 -45.04 13.77
N SER A 399 -21.76 -44.49 12.68
CA SER A 399 -22.89 -43.55 12.71
C SER A 399 -24.16 -44.21 13.26
N ASN A 400 -24.68 -43.72 14.38
CA ASN A 400 -26.07 -43.92 14.80
C ASN A 400 -26.80 -42.58 14.67
N GLY A 401 -27.72 -42.48 13.70
CA GLY A 401 -28.46 -41.25 13.45
C GLY A 401 -29.59 -41.01 14.45
N LEU A 402 -29.84 -39.74 14.77
CA LEU A 402 -31.07 -39.29 15.41
C LEU A 402 -31.91 -38.46 14.43
N LYS A 403 -33.23 -38.54 14.61
CA LYS A 403 -34.22 -38.18 13.59
C LYS A 403 -34.54 -36.68 13.62
N ALA A 404 -34.76 -36.10 12.45
CA ALA A 404 -35.46 -34.82 12.36
C ALA A 404 -36.86 -34.95 12.97
N ASN A 405 -37.27 -33.97 13.78
CA ASN A 405 -38.62 -33.87 14.29
C ASN A 405 -39.18 -32.49 13.91
N LYS A 406 -40.29 -32.45 13.17
CA LYS A 406 -41.04 -31.23 12.85
C LYS A 406 -42.26 -31.17 13.74
N ASN A 407 -42.43 -30.10 14.52
CA ASN A 407 -43.71 -29.55 14.99
C ASN A 407 -43.47 -28.33 15.90
N GLY A 408 -44.49 -27.51 16.10
CA GLY A 408 -44.51 -26.45 17.12
C GLY A 408 -44.44 -25.03 16.54
N GLN A 409 -45.55 -24.29 16.65
CA GLN A 409 -45.68 -22.92 16.17
C GLN A 409 -45.15 -21.90 17.20
N GLY A 410 -44.50 -20.86 16.68
CA GLY A 410 -44.67 -19.44 17.07
C GLY A 410 -44.79 -19.06 18.56
N GLN A 411 -43.72 -18.46 19.08
CA GLN A 411 -43.79 -17.26 19.92
C GLN A 411 -42.48 -16.48 19.78
N ALA A 412 -42.56 -15.15 19.79
CA ALA A 412 -41.38 -14.28 19.88
C ALA A 412 -41.14 -13.92 21.36
N PRO A 413 -39.94 -14.13 21.92
CA PRO A 413 -39.52 -13.51 23.17
C PRO A 413 -39.01 -12.08 22.89
N ALA A 414 -39.27 -11.17 23.82
CA ALA A 414 -38.68 -9.84 23.81
C ALA A 414 -37.23 -9.86 24.34
N ALA A 415 -36.60 -8.68 24.42
CA ALA A 415 -35.29 -8.50 25.02
C ALA A 415 -35.22 -9.13 26.43
N ALA A 416 -34.17 -9.90 26.67
CA ALA A 416 -33.75 -10.36 27.98
C ALA A 416 -32.27 -10.04 28.12
N GLY A 417 -31.92 -9.13 29.04
CA GLY A 417 -30.52 -8.81 29.30
C GLY A 417 -29.81 -10.01 29.89
N ALA A 418 -28.73 -10.47 29.24
CA ALA A 418 -27.75 -11.30 29.91
C ALA A 418 -27.04 -10.41 30.93
N ALA A 419 -27.18 -10.71 32.22
CA ALA A 419 -26.59 -9.89 33.27
C ALA A 419 -25.06 -9.86 33.14
N LEU A 420 -24.49 -8.66 33.13
CA LEU A 420 -23.07 -8.45 33.40
C LEU A 420 -22.74 -9.14 34.71
N ASN A 421 -21.82 -10.10 34.67
CA ASN A 421 -21.33 -10.77 35.86
C ASN A 421 -20.35 -9.80 36.54
N THR A 422 -20.81 -9.03 37.51
CA THR A 422 -20.07 -7.94 38.16
C THR A 422 -18.90 -8.48 38.99
N SER A 423 -17.80 -8.80 38.32
CA SER A 423 -16.47 -8.71 38.90
C SER A 423 -16.16 -7.23 39.12
N THR A 424 -15.69 -6.90 40.32
CA THR A 424 -15.31 -5.54 40.70
C THR A 424 -14.09 -5.09 39.91
N ALA A 425 -14.06 -3.84 39.46
CA ALA A 425 -12.89 -3.22 38.86
C ALA A 425 -11.75 -3.06 39.89
N ASP A 426 -10.87 -4.08 39.96
CA ASP A 426 -9.54 -4.01 40.57
C ASP A 426 -8.64 -5.11 39.99
N GLU A 427 -8.39 -5.06 38.68
CA GLU A 427 -7.39 -5.89 38.01
C GLU A 427 -6.23 -5.04 37.46
N SER A 428 -5.59 -4.31 38.36
CA SER A 428 -4.22 -3.80 38.18
C SER A 428 -3.16 -4.93 38.22
N GLY A 429 -3.48 -6.05 37.57
CA GLY A 429 -2.62 -7.23 37.47
C GLY A 429 -1.39 -6.95 36.59
N PRO A 430 -0.24 -7.58 36.87
CA PRO A 430 0.94 -7.43 36.02
C PRO A 430 0.74 -8.21 34.71
N GLY A 431 0.36 -7.50 33.64
CA GLY A 431 0.17 -8.09 32.31
C GLY A 431 -0.62 -7.22 31.33
N PHE A 432 -0.96 -7.81 30.20
CA PHE A 432 -1.88 -7.24 29.21
C PHE A 432 -3.34 -7.29 29.70
N SER A 433 -4.12 -6.28 29.34
CA SER A 433 -5.53 -6.13 29.70
C SER A 433 -6.43 -7.22 29.10
N GLU A 434 -7.23 -7.89 29.94
CA GLU A 434 -8.29 -8.80 29.45
C GLU A 434 -9.39 -8.05 28.69
N VAL A 435 -9.71 -6.81 29.07
CA VAL A 435 -10.72 -5.99 28.38
C VAL A 435 -10.28 -5.74 26.94
N ASP A 436 -9.03 -5.33 26.75
CA ASP A 436 -8.49 -4.96 25.44
C ASP A 436 -8.31 -6.21 24.57
N LEU A 437 -7.91 -7.36 25.14
CA LEU A 437 -7.86 -8.62 24.39
C LEU A 437 -9.27 -9.07 23.97
N ASN A 438 -10.27 -8.93 24.83
CA ASN A 438 -11.65 -9.28 24.49
C ASN A 438 -12.20 -8.38 23.36
N ALA A 439 -11.92 -7.08 23.40
CA ALA A 439 -12.31 -6.13 22.36
C ALA A 439 -11.56 -6.34 21.03
N GLN A 440 -10.25 -6.66 21.08
CA GLN A 440 -9.48 -7.11 19.92
C GLN A 440 -10.12 -8.36 19.29
N ASN A 441 -10.59 -9.29 20.12
CA ASN A 441 -11.17 -10.56 19.66
C ASN A 441 -12.56 -10.38 19.03
N SER A 442 -13.42 -9.52 19.59
CA SER A 442 -14.76 -9.24 19.06
C SER A 442 -14.75 -8.30 17.85
N GLY A 443 -13.86 -7.29 17.85
CA GLY A 443 -14.03 -6.09 17.06
C GLY A 443 -15.28 -5.30 17.48
N GLY A 444 -15.66 -4.33 16.64
CA GLY A 444 -16.80 -3.44 16.89
C GLY A 444 -16.42 -2.20 17.70
N LEU A 445 -17.45 -1.48 18.18
CA LEU A 445 -17.30 -0.21 18.87
C LEU A 445 -17.80 -0.27 20.32
N THR A 446 -17.02 0.29 21.23
CA THR A 446 -17.50 0.70 22.56
C THR A 446 -18.02 2.12 22.45
N ALA A 447 -19.27 2.34 22.82
CA ALA A 447 -19.93 3.64 22.68
C ALA A 447 -19.37 4.67 23.68
N ALA A 448 -19.17 5.91 23.21
CA ALA A 448 -18.79 7.02 24.07
C ALA A 448 -19.90 7.45 25.03
N ASN A 449 -19.50 8.04 26.16
CA ASN A 449 -20.39 8.84 26.99
C ASN A 449 -20.89 10.07 26.20
N THR A 450 -22.04 10.60 26.63
CA THR A 450 -22.53 11.88 26.09
C THR A 450 -21.57 13.02 26.48
N PRO A 451 -21.09 13.83 25.52
CA PRO A 451 -20.24 14.98 25.79
C PRO A 451 -20.79 15.93 26.84
N THR A 452 -19.90 16.45 27.68
CA THR A 452 -20.27 17.42 28.73
C THR A 452 -20.10 18.88 28.30
N THR A 453 -19.32 19.11 27.24
CA THR A 453 -18.95 20.43 26.73
C THR A 453 -19.68 20.75 25.43
N GLY A 454 -19.95 22.04 25.20
CA GLY A 454 -20.54 22.52 23.94
C GLY A 454 -19.62 22.24 22.74
N ASN A 455 -20.19 22.19 21.54
CA ASN A 455 -19.47 21.92 20.29
C ASN A 455 -18.60 20.63 20.31
N SER A 456 -18.95 19.65 21.15
CA SER A 456 -18.22 18.40 21.29
C SER A 456 -19.00 17.18 20.79
N LEU A 457 -18.27 16.19 20.25
CA LEU A 457 -18.78 14.86 19.89
C LEU A 457 -18.06 13.80 20.72
N GLY A 458 -18.80 12.75 21.13
CA GLY A 458 -18.23 11.59 21.78
C GLY A 458 -17.45 10.73 20.77
N LEU A 459 -16.35 10.14 21.22
CA LEU A 459 -15.47 9.30 20.41
C LEU A 459 -15.65 7.83 20.77
N ASP A 460 -16.47 7.12 19.99
CA ASP A 460 -16.61 5.67 20.07
C ASP A 460 -15.24 5.01 19.83
N ILE A 461 -14.90 4.02 20.65
CA ILE A 461 -13.59 3.35 20.62
C ILE A 461 -13.68 2.12 19.71
N GLU A 462 -12.84 2.02 18.68
CA GLU A 462 -12.72 0.81 17.86
C GLU A 462 -11.86 -0.25 18.56
N ALA A 463 -12.44 -1.43 18.79
CA ALA A 463 -11.78 -2.63 19.32
C ALA A 463 -10.85 -2.31 20.51
N ASN A 464 -9.55 -2.64 20.40
CA ASN A 464 -8.55 -2.41 21.44
C ASN A 464 -7.82 -1.07 21.28
N ASP A 465 -8.55 0.04 21.38
CA ASP A 465 -8.06 1.42 21.17
C ASP A 465 -7.41 1.62 19.79
N VAL A 466 -7.92 1.00 18.71
CA VAL A 466 -7.27 1.05 17.37
C VAL A 466 -7.75 2.19 16.47
N GLY A 467 -8.75 2.96 16.90
CA GLY A 467 -9.26 4.15 16.23
C GLY A 467 -10.43 4.78 16.98
N TYR A 468 -10.71 6.06 16.68
CA TYR A 468 -11.71 6.87 17.39
C TYR A 468 -12.73 7.48 16.41
N ILE A 469 -14.01 7.21 16.66
CA ILE A 469 -15.09 7.45 15.70
C ILE A 469 -16.17 8.33 16.31
N ALA A 470 -16.45 9.47 15.68
CA ALA A 470 -17.59 10.30 16.05
C ALA A 470 -18.81 9.99 15.16
N THR A 471 -20.01 10.25 15.68
CA THR A 471 -21.23 10.24 14.88
C THR A 471 -21.59 11.66 14.45
N VAL A 472 -21.69 11.89 13.14
CA VAL A 472 -21.98 13.17 12.50
C VAL A 472 -23.24 13.04 11.66
N GLN A 473 -24.07 14.08 11.59
CA GLN A 473 -25.31 14.05 10.85
C GLN A 473 -25.14 14.68 9.45
N ILE A 474 -25.61 13.98 8.42
CA ILE A 474 -25.45 14.39 7.01
C ILE A 474 -26.77 14.21 6.25
N GLY A 475 -27.07 15.16 5.37
CA GLY A 475 -28.16 15.11 4.38
C GLY A 475 -29.50 15.66 4.87
N THR A 476 -30.47 15.71 3.95
CA THR A 476 -31.87 16.08 4.24
C THR A 476 -32.82 14.94 3.85
N PRO A 477 -33.51 14.27 4.79
CA PRO A 477 -33.45 14.47 6.24
C PRO A 477 -32.08 14.01 6.81
N PRO A 478 -31.62 14.61 7.92
CA PRO A 478 -30.36 14.23 8.56
C PRO A 478 -30.34 12.76 8.95
N ARG A 479 -29.23 12.09 8.62
CA ARG A 479 -28.93 10.71 9.02
C ARG A 479 -27.59 10.66 9.73
N ASP A 480 -27.48 9.77 10.71
CA ASP A 480 -26.25 9.52 11.44
C ASP A 480 -25.26 8.73 10.57
N PHE A 481 -24.04 9.26 10.40
CA PHE A 481 -22.89 8.59 9.79
C PHE A 481 -21.79 8.46 10.85
N LYS A 482 -21.10 7.32 10.88
CA LYS A 482 -19.92 7.10 11.72
C LYS A 482 -18.66 7.45 10.96
N LEU A 483 -17.85 8.37 11.49
CA LEU A 483 -16.66 8.89 10.82
C LEU A 483 -15.43 8.70 11.71
N LEU A 484 -14.36 8.15 11.14
CA LEU A 484 -13.04 8.17 11.79
C LEU A 484 -12.55 9.63 11.89
N MET A 485 -12.14 10.06 13.08
CA MET A 485 -11.66 11.43 13.33
C MET A 485 -10.13 11.50 13.14
N ASP A 486 -9.67 12.07 12.01
CA ASP A 486 -8.29 11.93 11.54
C ASP A 486 -7.54 13.27 11.49
N SER A 487 -6.73 13.59 12.51
CA SER A 487 -5.84 14.75 12.49
C SER A 487 -4.63 14.60 11.55
N GLY A 488 -4.40 13.41 10.98
CA GLY A 488 -3.33 13.13 10.03
C GLY A 488 -3.69 13.39 8.55
N SER A 489 -4.93 13.75 8.23
CA SER A 489 -5.37 14.10 6.87
C SER A 489 -6.41 15.23 6.85
N ALA A 490 -6.73 15.78 5.67
CA ALA A 490 -7.60 16.95 5.53
C ALA A 490 -8.88 16.70 4.71
N ASP A 491 -9.00 15.56 4.04
CA ASP A 491 -10.17 15.23 3.22
C ASP A 491 -11.31 14.63 4.04
N PHE A 492 -12.54 15.08 3.79
CA PHE A 492 -13.76 14.51 4.37
C PHE A 492 -14.51 13.71 3.30
N TRP A 493 -14.89 12.46 3.60
CA TRP A 493 -15.72 11.65 2.69
C TRP A 493 -16.58 10.61 3.42
N VAL A 494 -17.63 10.14 2.74
CA VAL A 494 -18.44 8.96 3.10
C VAL A 494 -18.70 8.07 1.88
N GLY A 495 -19.15 6.83 2.08
CA GLY A 495 -19.53 5.94 0.97
C GLY A 495 -20.69 6.49 0.11
N ALA A 496 -20.58 6.39 -1.21
CA ALA A 496 -21.64 6.80 -2.15
C ALA A 496 -22.72 5.72 -2.34
N GLU A 497 -23.94 6.12 -2.70
CA GLU A 497 -24.99 5.20 -3.14
C GLU A 497 -24.52 4.32 -4.31
N GLY A 498 -24.41 3.02 -4.06
CA GLY A 498 -23.91 2.07 -5.07
C GLY A 498 -22.39 1.93 -5.13
N CYS A 499 -21.65 2.44 -4.15
CA CYS A 499 -20.21 2.25 -3.97
C CYS A 499 -19.75 0.82 -4.29
N GLN A 500 -18.64 0.69 -5.03
CA GLN A 500 -18.04 -0.59 -5.42
C GLN A 500 -16.73 -0.86 -4.65
N SER A 501 -16.59 -2.06 -4.10
CA SER A 501 -15.31 -2.52 -3.55
C SER A 501 -14.32 -2.83 -4.67
N GLN A 502 -13.05 -2.43 -4.52
CA GLN A 502 -11.94 -2.91 -5.34
C GLN A 502 -11.75 -4.44 -5.27
N GLY A 503 -12.29 -5.10 -4.24
CA GLY A 503 -12.36 -6.57 -4.16
C GLY A 503 -13.45 -7.21 -5.04
N GLY A 504 -14.36 -6.38 -5.58
CA GLY A 504 -15.55 -6.79 -6.34
C GLY A 504 -16.78 -6.96 -5.44
N GLY A 505 -17.87 -6.27 -5.78
CA GLY A 505 -19.09 -6.20 -4.99
C GLY A 505 -19.38 -4.78 -4.50
N GLY A 506 -20.43 -4.61 -3.69
CA GLY A 506 -20.71 -3.34 -3.01
C GLY A 506 -19.77 -3.11 -1.82
N CYS A 507 -19.77 -1.89 -1.28
CA CYS A 507 -18.96 -1.52 -0.12
C CYS A 507 -19.63 -1.92 1.20
N GLY A 508 -19.12 -2.96 1.87
CA GLY A 508 -19.46 -3.37 3.25
C GLY A 508 -20.94 -3.29 3.67
N ASN A 509 -21.16 -2.77 4.88
CA ASN A 509 -22.47 -2.54 5.50
C ASN A 509 -22.55 -1.11 6.07
N HIS A 510 -22.30 -0.13 5.21
CA HIS A 510 -22.20 1.29 5.59
C HIS A 510 -23.49 2.06 5.33
N VAL A 511 -23.62 3.22 5.98
CA VAL A 511 -24.56 4.27 5.62
C VAL A 511 -24.02 5.00 4.38
N PHE A 512 -24.82 5.06 3.31
CA PHE A 512 -24.43 5.72 2.06
C PHE A 512 -25.10 7.09 1.86
N LEU A 513 -24.47 7.95 1.06
CA LEU A 513 -25.01 9.26 0.64
C LEU A 513 -25.22 9.32 -0.89
N GLY A 514 -26.28 10.00 -1.31
CA GLY A 514 -26.62 10.22 -2.72
C GLY A 514 -28.03 10.80 -2.92
N GLU A 515 -28.44 10.98 -4.18
CA GLU A 515 -29.71 11.60 -4.58
C GLU A 515 -30.96 10.91 -4.01
N GLN A 516 -30.91 9.61 -3.67
CA GLN A 516 -32.09 8.89 -3.14
C GLN A 516 -32.26 9.05 -1.63
N SER A 517 -31.19 9.41 -0.93
CA SER A 517 -31.11 9.43 0.54
C SER A 517 -30.88 10.81 1.15
N SER A 518 -30.65 11.84 0.32
CA SER A 518 -30.61 13.25 0.73
C SER A 518 -31.19 14.15 -0.37
N SER A 519 -32.12 15.04 -0.02
CA SER A 519 -32.67 16.05 -0.93
C SER A 519 -31.86 17.35 -1.00
N SER A 520 -30.77 17.46 -0.22
CA SER A 520 -29.80 18.55 -0.24
C SER A 520 -28.49 18.16 -0.93
N PHE A 521 -28.34 16.89 -1.31
CA PHE A 521 -27.22 16.37 -2.10
C PHE A 521 -27.19 17.00 -3.50
N VAL A 522 -26.05 17.57 -3.86
CA VAL A 522 -25.76 18.09 -5.21
C VAL A 522 -24.38 17.60 -5.63
N ASP A 523 -24.32 16.78 -6.68
CA ASP A 523 -23.06 16.38 -7.30
C ASP A 523 -22.47 17.52 -8.15
N SER A 524 -21.16 17.77 -8.02
CA SER A 524 -20.45 18.74 -8.85
C SER A 524 -19.87 18.16 -10.14
N GLY A 525 -19.81 16.82 -10.25
CA GLY A 525 -19.21 16.09 -11.36
C GLY A 525 -17.68 16.19 -11.44
N ASN A 526 -17.03 16.68 -10.38
CA ASN A 526 -15.56 16.76 -10.29
C ASN A 526 -15.05 15.53 -9.53
N PRO A 527 -14.24 14.65 -10.16
CA PRO A 527 -13.74 13.46 -9.50
C PRO A 527 -12.61 13.79 -8.52
N PHE A 528 -12.53 13.03 -7.42
CA PHE A 528 -11.42 13.03 -6.48
C PHE A 528 -10.89 11.61 -6.25
N SER A 529 -9.67 11.50 -5.73
CA SER A 529 -9.15 10.26 -5.16
C SER A 529 -8.19 10.57 -4.03
N VAL A 530 -8.44 9.97 -2.86
CA VAL A 530 -7.57 10.10 -1.68
C VAL A 530 -6.99 8.74 -1.34
N THR A 531 -5.70 8.70 -1.01
CA THR A 531 -4.98 7.45 -0.79
C THR A 531 -4.43 7.39 0.63
N TYR A 532 -5.17 6.78 1.54
CA TYR A 532 -4.80 6.62 2.96
C TYR A 532 -3.86 5.43 3.19
N GLY A 533 -3.49 5.16 4.45
CA GLY A 533 -2.62 4.03 4.78
C GLY A 533 -3.29 2.68 4.88
N SER A 534 -4.42 2.66 5.56
CA SER A 534 -5.41 1.59 5.51
C SER A 534 -5.77 1.28 4.06
N GLY A 535 -6.36 2.26 3.37
CA GLY A 535 -7.02 2.04 2.08
C GLY A 535 -6.83 3.14 1.04
N SER A 536 -7.76 3.23 0.10
CA SER A 536 -7.84 4.27 -0.91
C SER A 536 -9.29 4.43 -1.35
N VAL A 537 -9.71 5.66 -1.60
CA VAL A 537 -11.04 5.96 -2.13
C VAL A 537 -10.94 6.78 -3.41
N SER A 538 -11.93 6.62 -4.28
CA SER A 538 -12.15 7.49 -5.43
C SER A 538 -13.64 7.67 -5.64
N GLY A 539 -14.04 8.85 -6.10
CA GLY A 539 -15.42 9.18 -6.36
C GLY A 539 -15.54 10.64 -6.74
N ASP A 540 -16.62 11.28 -6.33
CA ASP A 540 -17.01 12.60 -6.85
C ASP A 540 -17.20 13.62 -5.71
N ILE A 541 -16.80 14.86 -5.96
CA ILE A 541 -16.93 15.98 -5.01
C ILE A 541 -18.36 16.51 -5.09
N ILE A 542 -19.00 16.64 -3.94
CA ILE A 542 -20.41 16.99 -3.82
C ILE A 542 -20.60 18.13 -2.81
N THR A 543 -21.80 18.69 -2.76
CA THR A 543 -22.24 19.51 -1.61
C THR A 543 -23.48 18.90 -0.98
N ASP A 544 -23.53 18.86 0.35
CA ASP A 544 -24.73 18.49 1.12
C ASP A 544 -24.74 19.21 2.48
N ASP A 545 -25.86 19.16 3.19
CA ASP A 545 -26.00 19.73 4.52
C ASP A 545 -25.37 18.80 5.58
N VAL A 546 -24.56 19.37 6.48
CA VAL A 546 -23.83 18.62 7.52
C VAL A 546 -24.10 19.26 8.89
N SER A 547 -24.16 18.46 9.94
CA SER A 547 -24.34 18.89 11.33
C SER A 547 -23.29 18.24 12.23
N ILE A 548 -22.35 19.05 12.71
CA ILE A 548 -21.16 18.62 13.48
C ILE A 548 -21.30 19.16 14.90
N ALA A 549 -21.38 18.29 15.91
CA ALA A 549 -21.64 18.68 17.30
C ALA A 549 -22.90 19.59 17.50
N GLY A 550 -23.88 19.49 16.61
CA GLY A 550 -25.08 20.36 16.57
C GLY A 550 -24.89 21.69 15.83
N LEU A 551 -23.70 21.98 15.32
CA LEU A 551 -23.42 23.12 14.45
C LEU A 551 -23.83 22.77 13.02
N ALA A 552 -24.91 23.38 12.54
CA ALA A 552 -25.42 23.17 11.19
C ALA A 552 -24.60 23.95 10.16
N LEU A 553 -23.91 23.22 9.28
CA LEU A 553 -23.06 23.69 8.19
C LEU A 553 -23.71 23.30 6.85
N PRO A 554 -24.63 24.14 6.31
CA PRO A 554 -25.37 23.81 5.10
C PRO A 554 -24.49 23.89 3.85
N THR A 555 -24.79 23.07 2.84
CA THR A 555 -24.08 23.03 1.54
C THR A 555 -22.54 22.93 1.65
N HIS A 556 -22.04 22.18 2.64
CA HIS A 556 -20.60 21.93 2.80
C HIS A 556 -20.08 21.06 1.65
N THR A 557 -18.87 21.35 1.16
CA THR A 557 -18.24 20.65 0.03
C THR A 557 -17.30 19.55 0.51
N PHE A 558 -17.60 18.30 0.16
CA PHE A 558 -16.81 17.12 0.55
C PHE A 558 -16.99 15.99 -0.48
N GLY A 559 -16.28 14.86 -0.32
CA GLY A 559 -16.32 13.74 -1.28
C GLY A 559 -17.34 12.65 -0.95
N VAL A 560 -17.88 11.96 -1.96
CA VAL A 560 -18.50 10.65 -1.78
C VAL A 560 -17.76 9.57 -2.56
N ALA A 561 -17.39 8.48 -1.88
CA ALA A 561 -16.58 7.40 -2.46
C ALA A 561 -17.46 6.46 -3.30
N THR A 562 -17.32 6.51 -4.63
CA THR A 562 -17.98 5.57 -5.56
C THR A 562 -17.18 4.27 -5.73
N THR A 563 -15.90 4.27 -5.34
CA THR A 563 -15.05 3.09 -5.25
C THR A 563 -14.13 3.15 -4.03
N GLU A 564 -14.09 2.05 -3.27
CA GLU A 564 -13.30 1.90 -2.05
C GLU A 564 -12.37 0.68 -2.11
N SER A 565 -11.18 0.79 -1.54
CA SER A 565 -10.32 -0.37 -1.25
C SER A 565 -10.98 -1.37 -0.30
N VAL A 566 -10.55 -2.64 -0.35
CA VAL A 566 -11.02 -3.72 0.55
C VAL A 566 -10.79 -3.37 2.03
N ASP A 567 -9.78 -2.56 2.33
CA ASP A 567 -9.42 -2.10 3.68
C ASP A 567 -10.43 -1.09 4.29
N PHE A 568 -11.41 -0.62 3.51
CA PHE A 568 -12.56 0.19 3.95
C PHE A 568 -13.90 -0.52 3.67
N SER A 569 -14.05 -1.07 2.47
CA SER A 569 -15.30 -1.67 1.96
C SER A 569 -15.66 -3.07 2.50
N ALA A 570 -15.23 -3.42 3.72
CA ALA A 570 -15.48 -4.74 4.31
C ALA A 570 -16.51 -4.67 5.44
N ASP A 571 -17.41 -5.67 5.54
CA ASP A 571 -18.47 -5.81 6.57
C ASP A 571 -17.99 -5.66 8.05
N THR A 572 -16.68 -5.69 8.29
CA THR A 572 -16.04 -5.54 9.61
C THR A 572 -15.54 -4.14 9.92
N VAL A 573 -15.56 -3.21 8.96
CA VAL A 573 -15.15 -1.81 9.16
C VAL A 573 -16.30 -1.03 9.82
N PRO A 574 -16.08 -0.37 10.97
CA PRO A 574 -17.16 0.15 11.79
C PRO A 574 -17.52 1.63 11.54
N PHE A 575 -16.88 2.28 10.57
CA PHE A 575 -17.18 3.63 10.10
C PHE A 575 -17.71 3.63 8.66
N ASP A 576 -18.49 4.65 8.31
CA ASP A 576 -19.08 4.91 6.99
C ASP A 576 -18.23 5.87 6.14
N GLY A 577 -17.18 6.44 6.75
CA GLY A 577 -16.32 7.46 6.16
C GLY A 577 -15.23 7.95 7.12
N LEU A 578 -14.55 9.02 6.72
CA LEU A 578 -13.43 9.62 7.47
C LEU A 578 -13.53 11.14 7.38
N MET A 579 -13.28 11.82 8.50
CA MET A 579 -13.22 13.28 8.59
C MET A 579 -11.79 13.74 8.85
N GLY A 580 -11.17 14.35 7.85
CA GLY A 580 -9.87 15.00 7.97
C GLY A 580 -9.92 16.27 8.83
N LEU A 581 -8.97 16.38 9.76
CA LEU A 581 -8.83 17.45 10.77
C LEU A 581 -7.39 18.04 10.79
N ALA A 582 -6.61 17.80 9.73
CA ALA A 582 -5.42 18.56 9.37
C ALA A 582 -5.78 19.89 8.66
N GLN A 583 -4.82 20.55 8.01
CA GLN A 583 -5.05 21.80 7.27
C GLN A 583 -5.47 21.54 5.82
N SER A 584 -6.35 22.37 5.25
CA SER A 584 -6.85 22.23 3.86
C SER A 584 -5.75 22.17 2.78
N SER A 585 -4.53 22.63 3.07
CA SER A 585 -3.37 22.49 2.17
C SER A 585 -3.03 21.02 1.83
N LEU A 586 -3.38 20.06 2.70
CA LEU A 586 -3.23 18.62 2.47
C LEU A 586 -4.41 17.97 1.74
N SER A 587 -5.55 18.65 1.56
CA SER A 587 -6.74 18.05 0.95
C SER A 587 -6.46 17.73 -0.52
N GLU A 588 -6.69 16.50 -0.96
CA GLU A 588 -6.66 16.13 -2.39
C GLU A 588 -7.97 16.47 -3.11
N GLN A 589 -9.08 16.66 -2.37
CA GLN A 589 -10.30 17.30 -2.88
C GLN A 589 -10.11 18.81 -3.16
N LYS A 590 -9.07 19.43 -2.58
CA LYS A 590 -8.80 20.89 -2.60
C LYS A 590 -9.94 21.71 -1.99
N THR A 591 -10.60 21.16 -0.97
CA THR A 591 -11.70 21.77 -0.20
C THR A 591 -11.19 22.28 1.15
N LEU A 592 -12.01 23.08 1.85
CA LEU A 592 -11.75 23.44 3.25
C LEU A 592 -12.11 22.27 4.16
N THR A 593 -11.31 22.02 5.20
CA THR A 593 -11.70 21.04 6.23
C THR A 593 -12.98 21.50 6.96
N PRO A 594 -13.66 20.60 7.68
CA PRO A 594 -14.87 20.97 8.41
C PRO A 594 -14.62 22.04 9.50
N VAL A 595 -13.46 22.02 10.17
CA VAL A 595 -13.12 23.05 11.18
C VAL A 595 -12.89 24.43 10.54
N GLU A 596 -12.19 24.51 9.41
CA GLU A 596 -12.03 25.75 8.65
C GLU A 596 -13.38 26.25 8.11
N SER A 597 -14.27 25.35 7.71
CA SER A 597 -15.61 25.67 7.20
C SER A 597 -16.54 26.19 8.31
N LEU A 598 -16.52 25.57 9.49
CA LEU A 598 -17.25 26.05 10.67
C LEU A 598 -16.78 27.44 11.11
N ALA A 599 -15.46 27.70 11.07
CA ALA A 599 -14.89 29.01 11.39
C ALA A 599 -15.24 30.06 10.33
N GLN A 600 -15.13 29.72 9.04
CA GLN A 600 -15.53 30.61 7.94
C GLN A 600 -17.03 30.96 7.97
N ALA A 601 -17.88 30.02 8.40
CA ALA A 601 -19.31 30.25 8.61
C ALA A 601 -19.63 31.05 9.89
N GLY A 602 -18.64 31.31 10.76
CA GLY A 602 -18.83 32.00 12.04
C GLY A 602 -19.58 31.15 13.09
N LEU A 603 -19.61 29.83 12.93
CA LEU A 603 -20.26 28.88 13.85
C LEU A 603 -19.35 28.55 15.05
N ILE A 604 -18.04 28.71 14.87
CA ILE A 604 -17.01 28.72 15.92
C ILE A 604 -16.18 30.01 15.81
N GLN A 605 -15.54 30.43 16.91
CA GLN A 605 -14.78 31.69 16.95
C GLN A 605 -13.40 31.53 16.30
N ASP A 606 -12.68 30.47 16.67
CA ASP A 606 -11.35 30.14 16.18
C ASP A 606 -11.39 28.78 15.45
N ALA A 607 -10.54 28.60 14.44
CA ALA A 607 -10.42 27.33 13.70
C ALA A 607 -9.60 26.30 14.49
N ILE A 608 -10.11 25.94 15.67
CA ILE A 608 -9.49 25.03 16.64
C ILE A 608 -10.22 23.69 16.68
N THR A 609 -9.47 22.60 16.64
CA THR A 609 -9.96 21.25 16.97
C THR A 609 -9.18 20.72 18.17
N SER A 610 -9.88 20.19 19.17
CA SER A 610 -9.26 19.65 20.38
C SER A 610 -9.76 18.24 20.68
N PHE A 611 -8.88 17.39 21.19
CA PHE A 611 -9.09 15.97 21.42
C PHE A 611 -8.70 15.58 22.83
N LYS A 612 -9.60 14.84 23.48
CA LYS A 612 -9.27 13.94 24.58
C LYS A 612 -9.73 12.56 24.15
N ILE A 613 -8.81 11.63 23.91
CA ILE A 613 -9.17 10.23 23.63
C ILE A 613 -9.16 9.39 24.93
N SER A 614 -9.73 8.18 24.90
CA SER A 614 -9.94 7.33 26.08
C SER A 614 -9.38 5.93 25.86
N ARG A 615 -8.70 5.39 26.88
CA ARG A 615 -8.31 3.98 26.94
C ARG A 615 -9.53 3.13 27.32
N LEU A 616 -9.83 2.10 26.55
CA LEU A 616 -10.95 1.19 26.83
C LEU A 616 -10.81 0.53 28.21
N SER A 617 -9.59 0.10 28.55
CA SER A 617 -9.25 -0.54 29.83
C SER A 617 -9.39 0.36 31.08
N ASP A 618 -9.61 1.67 30.93
CA ASP A 618 -9.99 2.56 32.03
C ASP A 618 -11.50 2.47 32.36
N ASP A 619 -12.32 1.84 31.50
CA ASP A 619 -13.81 1.79 31.50
C ASP A 619 -14.50 3.16 31.68
N LYS A 620 -13.78 4.25 31.35
CA LYS A 620 -14.30 5.62 31.43
C LYS A 620 -15.16 5.98 30.23
N ASN A 621 -14.76 5.57 29.02
CA ASN A 621 -15.42 5.87 27.74
C ASN A 621 -15.76 7.38 27.55
N ASP A 622 -14.90 8.25 28.07
CA ASP A 622 -15.05 9.70 28.21
C ASP A 622 -14.30 10.50 27.14
N GLY A 623 -13.99 9.85 26.00
CA GLY A 623 -13.33 10.45 24.86
C GLY A 623 -14.24 11.43 24.11
N GLU A 624 -13.72 12.63 23.84
CA GLU A 624 -14.45 13.72 23.19
C GLU A 624 -13.53 14.46 22.19
N VAL A 625 -14.10 14.88 21.05
CA VAL A 625 -13.52 15.88 20.15
C VAL A 625 -14.35 17.16 20.22
N THR A 626 -13.70 18.31 20.38
CA THR A 626 -14.30 19.63 20.61
C THR A 626 -13.90 20.61 19.50
N PHE A 627 -14.89 21.32 18.94
CA PHE A 627 -14.68 22.28 17.85
C PHE A 627 -14.82 23.73 18.35
N GLY A 628 -13.84 24.56 18.00
CA GLY A 628 -13.84 26.00 18.29
C GLY A 628 -13.18 26.44 19.58
N GLY A 629 -12.41 25.57 20.25
CA GLY A 629 -11.69 25.92 21.47
C GLY A 629 -11.15 24.72 22.25
N LEU A 630 -10.64 25.00 23.45
CA LEU A 630 -10.13 24.01 24.41
C LEU A 630 -11.23 23.64 25.43
N ASP A 631 -11.38 22.36 25.74
CA ASP A 631 -12.19 21.89 26.87
C ASP A 631 -11.36 21.82 28.16
N SER A 632 -11.42 22.88 28.95
CA SER A 632 -10.75 22.98 30.26
C SER A 632 -11.20 21.96 31.32
N SER A 633 -12.23 21.14 31.07
CA SER A 633 -12.61 20.04 31.96
C SER A 633 -11.77 18.77 31.77
N LYS A 634 -10.98 18.71 30.68
CA LYS A 634 -10.26 17.51 30.24
C LYS A 634 -8.74 17.54 30.50
N PHE A 635 -8.19 18.65 30.98
CA PHE A 635 -6.75 18.80 31.18
C PHE A 635 -6.34 19.77 32.32
N ASP A 636 -5.16 19.56 32.88
CA ASP A 636 -4.54 20.50 33.82
C ASP A 636 -3.94 21.68 33.07
N ALA A 637 -4.62 22.82 33.11
CA ALA A 637 -4.20 24.06 32.46
C ALA A 637 -2.85 24.62 32.95
N SER A 638 -2.31 24.16 34.09
CA SER A 638 -0.95 24.51 34.52
C SER A 638 0.15 23.76 33.76
N THR A 639 -0.20 22.70 33.04
CA THR A 639 0.69 21.87 32.21
C THR A 639 0.57 22.15 30.70
N LEU A 640 -0.26 23.14 30.32
CA LEU A 640 -0.50 23.49 28.92
C LEU A 640 0.76 24.09 28.28
N VAL A 641 1.31 23.39 27.29
CA VAL A 641 2.36 23.89 26.39
C VAL A 641 1.77 24.12 25.01
N THR A 642 2.02 25.29 24.44
CA THR A 642 1.67 25.64 23.05
C THR A 642 2.95 25.92 22.27
N PHE A 643 3.03 25.41 21.04
CA PHE A 643 4.18 25.59 20.17
C PHE A 643 3.75 25.75 18.70
N ASN A 644 4.57 26.47 17.93
CA ASN A 644 4.37 26.58 16.48
C ASN A 644 4.52 25.21 15.83
N ASN A 645 3.62 24.90 14.91
CA ASN A 645 3.78 23.77 14.00
C ASN A 645 5.06 23.98 13.16
N VAL A 646 5.90 22.94 13.05
CA VAL A 646 7.12 23.00 12.23
C VAL A 646 6.88 22.60 10.77
N ASN A 647 5.77 21.91 10.50
CA ASN A 647 5.40 21.50 9.16
C ASN A 647 4.95 22.69 8.30
N GLN A 648 5.11 22.59 6.98
CA GLN A 648 4.68 23.60 6.00
C GLN A 648 3.80 23.02 4.87
N GLU A 649 3.48 21.72 4.93
CA GLU A 649 2.62 21.02 3.97
C GLU A 649 1.18 20.93 4.49
N GLY A 650 1.01 20.87 5.82
CA GLY A 650 -0.26 21.02 6.54
C GLY A 650 -0.50 19.99 7.66
N PHE A 651 0.48 19.11 7.93
CA PHE A 651 0.42 18.17 9.05
C PHE A 651 0.63 18.89 10.38
N TRP A 652 0.17 18.29 11.48
CA TRP A 652 0.43 18.79 12.83
C TRP A 652 1.74 18.22 13.38
N GLU A 653 2.85 18.94 13.19
CA GLU A 653 4.19 18.48 13.54
C GLU A 653 4.85 19.33 14.64
N GLY A 654 5.40 18.67 15.67
CA GLY A 654 6.09 19.31 16.78
C GLY A 654 7.54 18.86 16.92
N ALA A 655 8.43 19.76 17.35
CA ALA A 655 9.79 19.39 17.78
C ALA A 655 9.76 18.64 19.12
N VAL A 656 10.42 17.49 19.18
CA VAL A 656 10.30 16.51 20.28
C VAL A 656 11.65 15.97 20.73
N SER A 657 11.71 15.51 21.98
CA SER A 657 12.82 14.73 22.55
C SER A 657 12.29 13.60 23.43
N PHE A 658 13.11 12.55 23.67
CA PHE A 658 12.65 11.26 24.19
C PHE A 658 13.50 10.78 25.37
N SER A 659 12.85 10.22 26.37
CA SER A 659 13.50 9.60 27.53
C SER A 659 12.85 8.27 27.94
N VAL A 660 13.62 7.44 28.65
CA VAL A 660 13.17 6.18 29.25
C VAL A 660 13.59 6.17 30.71
N ASP A 661 12.63 6.01 31.63
CA ASP A 661 12.80 6.10 33.08
C ASP A 661 13.59 7.36 33.51
N GLY A 662 13.27 8.49 32.87
CA GLY A 662 13.94 9.80 33.08
C GLY A 662 15.34 9.92 32.46
N THR A 663 15.85 8.90 31.77
CA THR A 663 17.14 8.93 31.06
C THR A 663 16.93 9.39 29.61
N ASP A 664 17.55 10.52 29.23
CA ASP A 664 17.58 11.00 27.84
C ASP A 664 18.21 9.97 26.90
N LEU A 665 17.54 9.70 25.77
CA LEU A 665 18.02 8.78 24.73
C LEU A 665 19.02 9.42 23.76
N GLY A 666 19.27 10.72 23.87
CA GLY A 666 20.19 11.46 22.98
C GLY A 666 19.61 11.72 21.58
N LEU A 667 18.33 11.44 21.37
CA LEU A 667 17.61 11.61 20.11
C LEU A 667 17.20 13.08 19.89
N SER A 668 18.19 13.97 19.92
CA SER A 668 18.01 15.42 19.77
C SER A 668 17.68 15.83 18.34
N GLY A 669 16.91 16.92 18.19
CA GLY A 669 16.55 17.46 16.88
C GLY A 669 15.62 16.53 16.10
N ARG A 670 14.64 15.93 16.78
CA ARG A 670 13.58 15.13 16.18
C ARG A 670 12.31 15.95 16.06
N THR A 671 11.48 15.57 15.11
CA THR A 671 10.12 16.10 14.93
C THR A 671 9.12 14.95 14.89
N ALA A 672 7.86 15.25 15.19
CA ALA A 672 6.80 14.26 15.29
C ALA A 672 5.47 14.82 14.79
N ILE A 673 4.83 14.10 13.86
CA ILE A 673 3.45 14.33 13.42
C ILE A 673 2.49 13.71 14.44
N LEU A 674 1.44 14.44 14.83
CA LEU A 674 0.40 14.00 15.77
C LEU A 674 -0.89 13.63 15.00
N ASP A 675 -1.27 12.35 15.04
CA ASP A 675 -2.22 11.72 14.12
C ASP A 675 -3.22 10.81 14.86
N THR A 676 -4.41 11.33 15.18
CA THR A 676 -5.52 10.60 15.82
C THR A 676 -6.15 9.53 14.95
N GLY A 677 -5.81 9.46 13.66
CA GLY A 677 -6.25 8.41 12.77
C GLY A 677 -5.31 7.20 12.75
N THR A 678 -4.18 7.23 13.46
CA THR A 678 -3.20 6.15 13.56
C THR A 678 -3.06 5.65 15.00
N THR A 679 -3.08 4.33 15.20
CA THR A 679 -2.87 3.72 16.52
C THR A 679 -1.43 3.84 17.04
N LEU A 680 -0.45 3.46 16.22
CA LEU A 680 0.91 3.17 16.69
C LEU A 680 1.81 4.42 16.75
N ILE A 681 2.82 4.38 17.62
CA ILE A 681 4.01 5.20 17.44
C ILE A 681 4.85 4.58 16.31
N VAL A 682 5.36 5.42 15.43
CA VAL A 682 6.21 5.03 14.29
C VAL A 682 7.48 5.86 14.34
N ALA A 683 8.63 5.19 14.41
CA ALA A 683 9.92 5.82 14.61
C ALA A 683 10.92 5.37 13.52
N PRO A 684 11.87 6.24 13.10
CA PRO A 684 12.95 5.86 12.19
C PRO A 684 13.70 4.62 12.70
N PRO A 685 14.17 3.69 11.85
CA PRO A 685 14.67 2.39 12.32
C PRO A 685 15.81 2.42 13.35
N ALA A 686 16.68 3.43 13.30
CA ALA A 686 17.75 3.62 14.29
C ALA A 686 17.24 4.17 15.63
N ASP A 687 16.30 5.13 15.58
CA ASP A 687 15.64 5.70 16.75
C ASP A 687 14.77 4.64 17.45
N ALA A 688 14.00 3.86 16.68
CA ALA A 688 13.22 2.73 17.17
C ALA A 688 14.09 1.67 17.88
N ALA A 689 15.26 1.34 17.32
CA ALA A 689 16.22 0.44 17.95
C ALA A 689 16.83 1.05 19.23
N THR A 690 17.01 2.37 19.29
CA THR A 690 17.54 3.08 20.45
C THR A 690 16.55 3.05 21.62
N VAL A 691 15.26 3.32 21.38
CA VAL A 691 14.20 3.21 22.41
C VAL A 691 14.15 1.80 22.98
N HIS A 692 14.06 0.78 22.11
CA HIS A 692 13.94 -0.60 22.58
C HIS A 692 15.21 -1.14 23.25
N ALA A 693 16.39 -0.59 22.95
CA ALA A 693 17.62 -0.92 23.68
C ALA A 693 17.60 -0.42 25.15
N ALA A 694 16.79 0.59 25.47
CA ALA A 694 16.60 1.10 26.83
C ALA A 694 15.50 0.35 27.62
N ILE A 695 14.59 -0.37 26.95
CA ILE A 695 13.48 -1.10 27.60
C ILE A 695 13.95 -2.52 28.04
N PRO A 696 13.98 -2.85 29.34
CA PRO A 696 14.41 -4.17 29.80
C PRO A 696 13.55 -5.31 29.25
N GLY A 697 14.19 -6.36 28.76
CA GLY A 697 13.51 -7.53 28.19
C GLY A 697 13.00 -7.35 26.76
N ALA A 698 13.14 -6.17 26.16
CA ALA A 698 12.78 -5.93 24.77
C ALA A 698 13.59 -6.79 23.79
N LYS A 699 12.95 -7.25 22.71
CA LYS A 699 13.54 -8.05 21.63
C LYS A 699 13.10 -7.49 20.29
N SER A 700 14.01 -7.41 19.32
CA SER A 700 13.63 -7.19 17.91
C SER A 700 13.27 -8.53 17.25
N ASP A 701 12.29 -8.52 16.35
CA ASP A 701 11.93 -9.69 15.54
C ASP A 701 12.74 -9.81 14.22
N GLY A 702 13.70 -8.91 13.98
CA GLY A 702 14.52 -8.87 12.75
C GLY A 702 13.78 -8.34 11.52
N GLN A 703 12.59 -7.75 11.71
CA GLN A 703 11.71 -7.26 10.65
C GLN A 703 11.05 -5.92 10.99
N GLY A 704 11.70 -5.09 11.81
CA GLY A 704 11.19 -3.79 12.24
C GLY A 704 10.06 -3.86 13.29
N GLY A 705 9.66 -5.06 13.71
CA GLY A 705 8.84 -5.25 14.90
C GLY A 705 9.72 -5.43 16.13
N PHE A 706 9.14 -5.07 17.28
CA PHE A 706 9.71 -5.30 18.60
C PHE A 706 8.66 -5.91 19.51
N THR A 707 9.11 -6.74 20.45
CA THR A 707 8.30 -7.25 21.56
C THR A 707 8.92 -6.81 22.88
N ILE A 708 8.10 -6.42 23.83
CA ILE A 708 8.47 -6.02 25.19
C ILE A 708 7.68 -6.88 26.19
N PRO A 709 8.11 -7.05 27.45
CA PRO A 709 7.33 -7.81 28.42
C PRO A 709 5.94 -7.18 28.61
N CYS A 710 4.87 -7.99 28.60
CA CYS A 710 3.52 -7.52 28.96
C CYS A 710 3.45 -7.00 30.42
N THR A 711 4.46 -7.36 31.22
CA THR A 711 4.66 -6.95 32.61
C THR A 711 5.58 -5.73 32.75
N THR A 712 5.85 -5.00 31.67
CA THR A 712 6.69 -3.79 31.71
C THR A 712 6.08 -2.68 32.57
N SER A 713 6.94 -1.96 33.28
CA SER A 713 6.60 -0.76 34.08
C SER A 713 7.45 0.45 33.70
N VAL A 714 8.09 0.38 32.53
CA VAL A 714 8.99 1.42 32.01
C VAL A 714 8.21 2.67 31.62
N SER A 715 8.65 3.82 32.11
CA SER A 715 8.13 5.12 31.71
C SER A 715 8.87 5.60 30.47
N PHE A 716 8.28 5.41 29.29
CA PHE A 716 8.70 6.09 28.06
C PHE A 716 8.04 7.46 28.03
N ALA A 717 8.83 8.53 27.89
CA ALA A 717 8.31 9.90 28.00
C ALA A 717 8.84 10.82 26.89
N LEU A 718 7.92 11.61 26.34
CA LEU A 718 8.16 12.54 25.24
C LEU A 718 8.11 13.98 25.78
N THR A 719 9.02 14.84 25.35
CA THR A 719 9.07 16.24 25.79
C THR A 719 8.87 17.20 24.61
N PHE A 720 7.85 18.05 24.73
CA PHE A 720 7.50 19.10 23.79
C PHE A 720 7.65 20.46 24.46
N GLY A 721 8.46 21.35 23.88
CA GLY A 721 8.79 22.64 24.49
C GLY A 721 9.43 22.48 25.88
N ALA A 722 8.69 22.85 26.93
CA ALA A 722 9.10 22.71 28.32
C ALA A 722 8.34 21.62 29.11
N GLN A 723 7.41 20.88 28.48
CA GLN A 723 6.54 19.92 29.15
C GLN A 723 6.84 18.48 28.70
N THR A 724 7.05 17.61 29.69
CA THR A 724 7.22 16.16 29.50
C THR A 724 5.89 15.43 29.71
N PHE A 725 5.61 14.47 28.84
CA PHE A 725 4.42 13.63 28.79
C PHE A 725 4.84 12.16 28.88
N ASP A 726 4.42 11.50 29.94
CA ASP A 726 4.74 10.12 30.25
C ASP A 726 3.71 9.20 29.61
N VAL A 727 4.14 8.23 28.79
CA VAL A 727 3.25 7.22 28.21
C VAL A 727 3.00 6.13 29.25
N ASN A 728 1.73 5.83 29.53
CA ASN A 728 1.35 4.72 30.40
C ASN A 728 1.94 3.40 29.86
N PRO A 729 2.64 2.59 30.69
CA PRO A 729 3.24 1.32 30.25
C PRO A 729 2.25 0.37 29.54
N GLN A 730 0.95 0.45 29.85
CA GLN A 730 -0.10 -0.31 29.17
C GLN A 730 -0.23 0.05 27.69
N ASP A 731 -0.07 1.32 27.30
CA ASP A 731 -0.19 1.76 25.90
C ASP A 731 1.01 1.34 25.05
N LEU A 732 2.15 1.05 25.68
CA LEU A 732 3.28 0.42 25.01
C LEU A 732 2.99 -1.03 24.62
N LEU A 733 1.89 -1.63 25.11
CA LEU A 733 1.46 -2.99 24.77
C LEU A 733 0.38 -2.94 23.68
N PHE A 734 0.71 -3.30 22.44
CA PHE A 734 -0.28 -3.30 21.36
C PHE A 734 -1.16 -4.56 21.35
N THR A 735 -0.57 -5.73 21.62
CA THR A 735 -1.28 -7.04 21.66
C THR A 735 -0.33 -8.11 22.26
N PRO A 736 -0.80 -9.10 23.04
CA PRO A 736 0.04 -10.16 23.58
C PRO A 736 0.52 -11.11 22.46
N VAL A 737 1.78 -11.58 22.49
CA VAL A 737 2.32 -12.47 21.45
C VAL A 737 1.66 -13.86 21.52
N ASP A 738 1.31 -14.32 22.72
CA ASP A 738 0.43 -15.47 22.94
C ASP A 738 -0.84 -14.99 23.68
N PRO A 739 -2.03 -15.02 23.06
CA PRO A 739 -3.27 -14.56 23.71
C PRO A 739 -3.78 -15.52 24.81
N THR A 740 -2.96 -16.49 25.23
CA THR A 740 -3.19 -17.32 26.42
C THR A 740 -2.16 -17.11 27.54
N ASP A 741 -1.20 -16.19 27.36
CA ASP A 741 -0.26 -15.73 28.39
C ASP A 741 -0.12 -14.21 28.35
N LEU A 742 -0.96 -13.53 29.14
CA LEU A 742 -0.97 -12.08 29.28
C LEU A 742 0.22 -11.54 30.09
N THR A 743 1.06 -12.42 30.66
CA THR A 743 2.22 -12.04 31.48
C THR A 743 3.55 -12.13 30.73
N GLY A 744 3.54 -12.76 29.55
CA GLY A 744 4.71 -13.06 28.73
C GLY A 744 5.21 -11.88 27.89
N ASP A 745 5.50 -12.14 26.61
CA ASP A 745 5.91 -11.10 25.66
C ASP A 745 4.69 -10.47 24.97
N CYS A 746 4.66 -9.15 24.93
CA CYS A 746 3.71 -8.34 24.19
C CYS A 746 4.39 -7.71 22.98
N VAL A 747 3.61 -7.40 21.95
CA VAL A 747 4.03 -6.54 20.86
C VAL A 747 4.14 -5.10 21.34
N SER A 748 5.22 -4.41 20.97
CA SER A 748 5.41 -2.99 21.25
C SER A 748 4.45 -2.11 20.42
N GLY A 749 3.84 -1.13 21.07
CA GLY A 749 3.13 -0.01 20.42
C GLY A 749 4.06 0.95 19.66
N ILE A 750 5.38 0.83 19.85
CA ILE A 750 6.41 1.58 19.12
C ILE A 750 6.95 0.69 17.99
N SER A 751 6.75 1.13 16.75
CA SER A 751 7.14 0.41 15.53
C SER A 751 8.27 1.09 14.77
N SER A 752 9.12 0.32 14.09
CA SER A 752 10.11 0.87 13.16
C SER A 752 9.45 1.19 11.81
N GLY A 753 9.60 2.41 11.32
CA GLY A 753 9.06 2.78 10.01
C GLY A 753 9.71 3.99 9.32
N THR A 754 9.50 4.01 8.01
CA THR A 754 9.55 5.20 7.14
C THR A 754 8.55 6.27 7.60
N VAL A 755 8.96 7.30 8.36
CA VAL A 755 8.12 8.48 8.65
C VAL A 755 8.75 9.79 8.18
N GLY A 756 9.48 9.76 7.08
CA GLY A 756 9.88 10.99 6.41
C GLY A 756 11.39 11.15 6.32
N SER A 757 11.92 12.20 6.93
CA SER A 757 13.36 12.30 7.18
C SER A 757 13.82 11.20 8.17
N ALA A 758 15.13 11.07 8.37
CA ALA A 758 15.67 10.19 9.41
C ALA A 758 15.53 10.75 10.85
N GLN A 759 14.79 11.85 11.02
CA GLN A 759 14.59 12.59 12.28
C GLN A 759 13.09 12.77 12.61
N GLU A 760 12.20 12.25 11.78
CA GLU A 760 10.77 12.52 11.77
C GLU A 760 9.99 11.27 12.21
N TRP A 761 8.97 11.45 13.04
CA TRP A 761 8.21 10.41 13.73
C TRP A 761 6.70 10.59 13.53
N LEU A 762 5.91 9.54 13.76
CA LEU A 762 4.46 9.62 13.86
C LEU A 762 4.02 9.19 15.26
N LEU A 763 3.21 10.02 15.91
CA LEU A 763 2.65 9.78 17.24
C LEU A 763 1.15 9.59 17.12
N GLY A 764 0.77 8.32 17.10
CA GLY A 764 -0.62 7.88 17.13
C GLY A 764 -1.20 7.79 18.55
N ASP A 765 -2.33 7.09 18.65
CA ASP A 765 -3.11 6.87 19.88
C ASP A 765 -2.28 6.35 21.07
N VAL A 766 -1.26 5.51 20.82
CA VAL A 766 -0.29 5.06 21.84
C VAL A 766 0.36 6.24 22.61
N PHE A 767 0.57 7.38 21.96
CA PHE A 767 0.94 8.63 22.63
C PHE A 767 -0.29 9.43 23.06
N LEU A 768 -1.23 9.67 22.13
CA LEU A 768 -2.32 10.63 22.30
C LEU A 768 -3.31 10.25 23.43
N LYS A 769 -3.38 8.99 23.85
CA LYS A 769 -4.14 8.56 25.04
C LYS A 769 -3.58 9.06 26.38
N ASN A 770 -2.40 9.69 26.37
CA ASN A 770 -1.70 10.22 27.55
C ASN A 770 -1.63 11.75 27.59
N ALA A 771 -2.13 12.45 26.56
CA ALA A 771 -2.10 13.91 26.48
C ALA A 771 -3.42 14.46 25.93
N TYR A 772 -3.86 15.61 26.45
CA TYR A 772 -4.81 16.46 25.76
C TYR A 772 -4.11 17.06 24.54
N PHE A 773 -4.74 17.00 23.37
CA PHE A 773 -4.15 17.43 22.10
C PHE A 773 -5.07 18.43 21.41
N SER A 774 -4.54 19.57 20.97
CA SER A 774 -5.32 20.61 20.29
C SER A 774 -4.51 21.28 19.20
N THR A 775 -5.19 21.71 18.14
CA THR A 775 -4.61 22.31 16.94
C THR A 775 -5.36 23.57 16.55
N ASP A 776 -4.62 24.60 16.11
CA ASP A 776 -5.16 25.89 15.66
C ASP A 776 -4.70 26.15 14.21
N VAL A 777 -5.64 26.11 13.27
CA VAL A 777 -5.39 26.37 11.84
C VAL A 777 -5.13 27.86 11.57
N THR A 778 -5.73 28.76 12.35
CA THR A 778 -5.59 30.21 12.17
C THR A 778 -4.21 30.70 12.59
N GLN A 779 -3.65 30.10 13.63
CA GLN A 779 -2.33 30.45 14.16
C GLN A 779 -1.20 29.49 13.77
N ASN A 780 -1.52 28.38 13.10
CA ASN A 780 -0.61 27.26 12.78
C ASN A 780 0.16 26.76 14.03
N GLN A 781 -0.58 26.49 15.11
CA GLN A 781 -0.04 26.10 16.42
C GLN A 781 -0.67 24.80 16.92
N ILE A 782 0.08 24.11 17.78
CA ILE A 782 -0.32 22.88 18.45
C ILE A 782 -0.20 23.11 19.96
N SER A 783 -1.18 22.62 20.72
CA SER A 783 -1.15 22.63 22.18
C SER A 783 -1.26 21.23 22.76
N LEU A 784 -0.49 20.96 23.82
CA LEU A 784 -0.52 19.72 24.59
C LEU A 784 -0.65 20.02 26.09
N ALA A 785 -1.43 19.22 26.82
CA ALA A 785 -1.55 19.31 28.28
C ALA A 785 -1.77 17.93 28.92
N LYS A 786 -1.46 17.76 30.22
CA LYS A 786 -1.73 16.51 30.94
C LYS A 786 -3.22 16.38 31.23
N LEU A 787 -3.74 15.16 31.10
CA LEU A 787 -5.13 14.80 31.40
C LEU A 787 -5.42 14.85 32.92
N VAL A 788 -6.71 14.92 33.29
CA VAL A 788 -7.22 14.92 34.68
C VAL A 788 -8.00 13.66 35.05
#